data_AF-A0AA88V7E8-F1
#
_entry.id   AF-A0AA88V7E8-F1
#
_cell.length_a   1.000
_cell.length_b   1.000
_cell.length_c   1.000
_cell.angle_alpha   90.00
_cell.angle_beta   90.00
_cell.angle_gamma   90.00
#
_symmetry.space_group_name_H-M   'P 1'
#
loop_
_entity.id
_entity.type
_entity.pdbx_description
1 polymer ?
#
loop_
_entity_poly.entity_id
_entity_poly.type
_entity_poly.pdbx_seq_one_letter_code
_entity_poly.pdbx_strand_id
1 'polypeptide(L)'
;YVALDITSELPADVSSSSPVDTMMNLNHVSRNVCFHIGNEKVVCDRQKIAGLSAPFHAMLNGCFAESLFEDIDLSQNCISPLGMRMISDFSLTGSLNEIPPNLLLEVLVFANKFCCERLKDACDRKLASLVSSSQDAVELMEYALEENSPVLAASCLQVFLHELPDSLHDNQVVELLSNVNREHRPIMVGRASFSLYCLLSEVSMNLDPTSDKATTFLEQLVDSAETSWQKLIAYHQLGCVRLLRKEYGEAERLFKAAVNAGHVYSVVGLARLGHIKGQDLWSYEKLSSIISSYSQLGWMYQERSLYCEGDKRWEDLEKATDLDPTLTYPYMYRAASLMRKQNVVGALAELNRILGFKLALECLELRFCFYLALEDYKSAICDVQAILTLSPNYRLFEGRVPASQLRTLVREHVTNWTTADCWLQLYDRWSSVDDIGSLSVIYQMLESDAAKGVLYFRQSLLLLRLNCPEAAMRSLQLARQHASSQHERLVYEGWILYDTGNCDDGLRKAEESICVKRSFEAFFLKAYALADSSQDPSCSSTVVSLLEDALKCPSDRLRKGQALNNLGSVYVDCGKLDLAADCYINALKIRHTRAHQGLARVHFLRNDKTAAYEEMTRLIEKARNSASAYEKRSEYCERELTKADLEMVTRLDPLRVYPYRYRAAVLMDNHKEKEAIAELSRAIAFKADLHLLHLRAAFHEHVGDVLGALQDCRAALSVDPNHQEMLELHSRVNSQEP
;
A
#
# COMPACT_ATOMS: atom_id res chain seq x y z
N TYR A 1 -19.83 -10.64 2.24
CA TYR A 1 -19.21 -11.88 2.72
C TYR A 1 -20.26 -12.93 3.02
N VAL A 2 -20.49 -13.84 2.07
CA VAL A 2 -21.14 -15.14 2.31
C VAL A 2 -20.15 -16.17 1.78
N ALA A 3 -19.77 -17.12 2.63
CA ALA A 3 -18.81 -18.16 2.29
C ALA A 3 -19.38 -19.05 1.17
N LEU A 4 -18.70 -19.10 0.02
CA LEU A 4 -18.88 -20.15 -0.96
C LEU A 4 -18.26 -21.43 -0.39
N ASP A 5 -19.12 -22.42 -0.13
CA ASP A 5 -18.75 -23.72 0.39
C ASP A 5 -18.18 -24.61 -0.72
N ILE A 6 -16.86 -24.47 -0.92
CA ILE A 6 -16.06 -25.21 -1.91
C ILE A 6 -15.94 -26.70 -1.54
N THR A 7 -16.46 -27.14 -0.38
CA THR A 7 -16.47 -28.58 -0.04
C THR A 7 -17.43 -29.40 -0.91
N SER A 8 -18.30 -28.75 -1.69
CA SER A 8 -19.31 -29.40 -2.53
C SER A 8 -18.86 -29.75 -3.97
N GLU A 9 -17.68 -29.30 -4.43
CA GLU A 9 -17.18 -29.56 -5.80
C GLU A 9 -15.99 -30.52 -5.92
N LEU A 10 -15.54 -31.14 -4.81
CA LEU A 10 -14.55 -32.22 -4.90
C LEU A 10 -15.26 -33.54 -5.24
N PRO A 11 -14.87 -34.25 -6.31
CA PRO A 11 -15.47 -35.53 -6.64
C PRO A 11 -15.21 -36.51 -5.49
N ALA A 12 -16.30 -36.97 -4.86
CA ALA A 12 -16.25 -38.11 -3.97
C ALA A 12 -15.88 -39.33 -4.81
N ASP A 13 -14.61 -39.74 -4.75
CA ASP A 13 -14.19 -41.04 -5.25
C ASP A 13 -14.85 -42.11 -4.38
N VAL A 14 -15.99 -42.60 -4.88
CA VAL A 14 -16.66 -43.81 -4.43
C VAL A 14 -15.76 -44.98 -4.79
N SER A 15 -14.78 -45.26 -3.94
CA SER A 15 -14.11 -46.57 -3.92
C SER A 15 -15.00 -47.55 -3.16
N SER A 16 -16.00 -48.08 -3.89
CA SER A 16 -16.70 -49.28 -3.50
C SER A 16 -15.75 -50.47 -3.60
N SER A 17 -14.99 -50.77 -2.54
CA SER A 17 -14.32 -52.07 -2.40
C SER A 17 -15.28 -53.04 -1.71
N SER A 18 -15.86 -53.94 -2.50
CA SER A 18 -16.58 -55.13 -2.03
C SER A 18 -15.72 -55.94 -1.04
N PRO A 19 -16.29 -56.54 0.02
CA PRO A 19 -15.55 -57.48 0.85
C PRO A 19 -15.34 -58.75 0.03
N VAL A 20 -14.10 -59.02 -0.36
CA VAL A 20 -13.72 -60.34 -0.85
C VAL A 20 -13.60 -61.22 0.39
N ASP A 21 -14.66 -61.97 0.65
CA ASP A 21 -14.65 -63.11 1.56
C ASP A 21 -13.55 -64.08 1.13
N THR A 22 -12.42 -64.02 1.81
CA THR A 22 -11.42 -65.09 1.78
C THR A 22 -11.32 -65.62 3.19
N MET A 23 -12.09 -66.69 3.47
CA MET A 23 -11.94 -67.48 4.68
C MET A 23 -10.50 -68.03 4.72
N MET A 24 -9.67 -67.47 5.59
CA MET A 24 -8.49 -68.16 6.11
C MET A 24 -8.64 -68.34 7.63
N ASN A 25 -8.31 -69.55 8.05
CA ASN A 25 -8.54 -70.11 9.37
C ASN A 25 -8.27 -69.16 10.54
N LEU A 26 -9.28 -69.06 11.42
CA LEU A 26 -9.21 -68.45 12.75
C LEU A 26 -8.19 -69.18 13.63
N ASN A 27 -6.92 -68.78 13.55
CA ASN A 27 -6.09 -68.75 14.73
C ASN A 27 -6.42 -67.46 15.48
N HIS A 28 -6.68 -67.55 16.78
CA HIS A 28 -7.00 -66.42 17.65
C HIS A 28 -5.88 -65.37 17.60
N VAL A 29 -5.95 -64.42 16.67
CA VAL A 29 -5.07 -63.25 16.65
C VAL A 29 -5.47 -62.39 17.85
N SER A 30 -4.53 -62.21 18.77
CA SER A 30 -4.75 -61.43 19.99
C SER A 30 -5.21 -60.01 19.65
N ARG A 31 -6.20 -59.52 20.41
CA ARG A 31 -6.72 -58.15 20.32
C ARG A 31 -5.63 -57.11 20.54
N ASN A 32 -4.63 -57.47 21.34
CA ASN A 32 -3.51 -56.61 21.65
C ASN A 32 -2.29 -57.01 20.81
N VAL A 33 -1.54 -56.02 20.37
CA VAL A 33 -0.21 -56.19 19.79
C VAL A 33 0.77 -55.40 20.64
N CYS A 34 1.98 -55.92 20.79
CA CYS A 34 3.01 -55.28 21.57
C CYS A 34 4.21 -54.88 20.72
N PHE A 35 4.52 -53.60 20.76
CA PHE A 35 5.66 -53.05 20.06
C PHE A 35 6.86 -52.93 21.02
N HIS A 36 7.97 -53.58 20.66
CA HIS A 36 9.25 -53.43 21.34
C HIS A 36 10.00 -52.23 20.77
N ILE A 37 10.41 -51.32 21.64
CA ILE A 37 11.19 -50.12 21.31
C ILE A 37 12.36 -50.06 22.28
N GLY A 38 13.54 -50.47 21.82
CA GLY A 38 14.71 -50.70 22.65
C GLY A 38 14.40 -51.76 23.72
N ASN A 39 14.48 -51.35 24.99
CA ASN A 39 14.21 -52.23 26.13
C ASN A 39 12.79 -52.11 26.68
N GLU A 40 11.95 -51.25 26.09
CA GLU A 40 10.57 -51.03 26.54
C GLU A 40 9.54 -51.68 25.62
N LYS A 41 8.43 -52.12 26.23
CA LYS A 41 7.33 -52.82 25.57
C LYS A 41 6.06 -51.98 25.69
N VAL A 42 5.46 -51.59 24.56
CA VAL A 42 4.24 -50.77 24.49
C VAL A 42 3.09 -51.61 23.95
N VAL A 43 2.01 -51.73 24.73
CA VAL A 43 0.82 -52.53 24.38
C VAL A 43 -0.20 -51.63 23.68
N CYS A 44 -0.65 -52.03 22.49
CA CYS A 44 -1.62 -51.28 21.68
C CYS A 44 -2.79 -52.19 21.25
N ASP A 45 -3.95 -51.60 20.94
CA ASP A 45 -5.07 -52.32 20.31
C ASP A 45 -4.75 -52.54 18.82
N ARG A 46 -4.69 -53.81 18.39
CA ARG A 46 -4.26 -54.21 17.04
C ARG A 46 -5.15 -53.60 15.96
N GLN A 47 -6.47 -53.59 16.17
CA GLN A 47 -7.40 -53.08 15.16
C GLN A 47 -7.32 -51.56 15.03
N LYS A 48 -7.09 -50.86 16.14
CA LYS A 48 -6.96 -49.39 16.17
C LYS A 48 -5.69 -48.91 15.49
N ILE A 49 -4.55 -49.55 15.77
CA ILE A 49 -3.30 -49.25 15.07
C ILE A 49 -3.39 -49.61 13.59
N ALA A 50 -3.96 -50.78 13.25
CA ALA A 50 -4.20 -51.18 11.87
C ALA A 50 -5.09 -50.19 11.10
N GLY A 51 -5.95 -49.44 11.80
CA GLY A 51 -6.83 -48.42 11.22
C GLY A 51 -6.15 -47.06 10.96
N LEU A 52 -4.90 -46.86 11.39
CA LEU A 52 -4.19 -45.59 11.19
C LEU A 52 -3.72 -45.38 9.74
N SER A 53 -3.37 -46.46 9.04
CA SER A 53 -2.90 -46.41 7.65
C SER A 53 -2.98 -47.75 6.94
N ALA A 54 -2.93 -47.74 5.60
CA ALA A 54 -2.87 -48.96 4.80
C ALA A 54 -1.60 -49.82 5.09
N PRO A 55 -0.39 -49.24 5.27
CA PRO A 55 0.77 -49.99 5.74
C PRO A 55 0.55 -50.74 7.06
N PHE A 56 -0.03 -50.09 8.07
CA PHE A 56 -0.32 -50.76 9.34
C PHE A 56 -1.38 -51.85 9.19
N HIS A 57 -2.39 -51.62 8.36
CA HIS A 57 -3.40 -52.63 8.06
C HIS A 57 -2.78 -53.88 7.44
N ALA A 58 -1.91 -53.70 6.44
CA ALA A 58 -1.22 -54.80 5.79
C ALA A 58 -0.27 -55.54 6.75
N MET A 59 0.49 -54.82 7.57
CA MET A 59 1.43 -55.42 8.53
C MET A 59 0.71 -56.23 9.61
N LEU A 60 -0.38 -55.69 10.18
CA LEU A 60 -1.01 -56.28 11.37
C LEU A 60 -2.14 -57.26 11.05
N ASN A 61 -2.81 -57.10 9.90
CA ASN A 61 -3.97 -57.89 9.49
C ASN A 61 -3.84 -58.50 8.09
N GLY A 62 -2.77 -58.19 7.34
CA GLY A 62 -2.53 -58.70 6.00
C GLY A 62 -1.70 -59.98 5.97
N CYS A 63 -0.97 -60.19 4.87
CA CYS A 63 -0.22 -61.42 4.61
C CYS A 63 1.25 -61.41 5.10
N PHE A 64 1.64 -60.38 5.86
CA PHE A 64 2.98 -60.25 6.42
C PHE A 64 3.16 -61.15 7.66
N ALA A 65 4.40 -61.55 7.97
CA ALA A 65 4.68 -62.45 9.10
C ALA A 65 4.30 -61.83 10.45
N GLU A 66 4.41 -60.51 10.54
CA GLU A 66 4.03 -59.64 11.66
C GLU A 66 2.54 -59.77 12.02
N SER A 67 1.67 -60.16 11.10
CA SER A 67 0.25 -60.39 11.36
C SER A 67 0.01 -61.53 12.35
N LEU A 68 0.95 -62.49 12.43
CA LEU A 68 0.88 -63.66 13.31
C LEU A 68 1.61 -63.47 14.65
N PHE A 69 2.35 -62.37 14.82
CA PHE A 69 3.12 -62.11 16.04
C PHE A 69 2.38 -61.19 17.00
N GLU A 70 2.39 -61.54 18.29
CA GLU A 70 1.93 -60.65 19.36
C GLU A 70 2.98 -59.60 19.73
N ASP A 71 4.25 -59.89 19.44
CA ASP A 71 5.40 -59.05 19.74
C ASP A 71 6.13 -58.65 18.44
N ILE A 72 6.13 -57.36 18.12
CA ILE A 72 6.74 -56.78 16.92
C ILE A 72 7.82 -55.79 17.36
N ASP A 73 9.02 -55.86 16.78
CA ASP A 73 10.10 -54.92 17.06
C ASP A 73 10.02 -53.70 16.13
N LEU A 74 9.90 -52.51 16.71
CA LEU A 74 9.92 -51.22 16.00
C LEU A 74 11.12 -50.34 16.39
N SER A 75 12.13 -50.89 17.08
CA SER A 75 13.27 -50.15 17.62
C SER A 75 14.08 -49.37 16.56
N GLN A 76 14.05 -49.81 15.30
CA GLN A 76 14.78 -49.17 14.18
C GLN A 76 13.94 -48.12 13.42
N ASN A 77 12.80 -47.67 13.99
CA ASN A 77 11.88 -46.74 13.33
C ASN A 77 11.91 -45.30 13.88
N CYS A 78 12.97 -44.92 14.59
CA CYS A 78 13.16 -43.57 15.12
C CYS A 78 11.97 -43.05 15.96
N ILE A 79 11.30 -43.96 16.68
CA ILE A 79 10.22 -43.66 17.61
C ILE A 79 10.65 -44.08 19.01
N SER A 80 10.35 -43.25 19.99
CA SER A 80 10.57 -43.49 21.41
C SER A 80 9.40 -44.29 22.02
N PRO A 81 9.59 -44.95 23.17
CA PRO A 81 8.49 -45.62 23.86
C PRO A 81 7.35 -44.65 24.22
N LEU A 82 7.67 -43.39 24.52
CA LEU A 82 6.68 -42.34 24.76
C LEU A 82 5.92 -41.97 23.48
N GLY A 83 6.61 -41.79 22.36
CA GLY A 83 5.99 -41.49 21.07
C GLY A 83 5.02 -42.58 20.63
N MET A 84 5.38 -43.85 20.83
CA MET A 84 4.50 -44.97 20.49
C MET A 84 3.29 -45.10 21.43
N ARG A 85 3.43 -44.77 22.72
CA ARG A 85 2.28 -44.65 23.63
C ARG A 85 1.32 -43.55 23.15
N MET A 86 1.85 -42.42 22.69
CA MET A 86 1.03 -41.34 22.12
C MET A 86 0.29 -41.76 20.85
N ILE A 87 0.94 -42.51 19.96
CA ILE A 87 0.30 -43.05 18.75
C ILE A 87 -0.82 -44.02 19.14
N SER A 88 -0.59 -44.86 20.15
CA SER A 88 -1.62 -45.74 20.71
C SER A 88 -2.82 -44.96 21.23
N ASP A 89 -2.57 -43.92 22.04
CA ASP A 89 -3.64 -43.07 22.58
C ASP A 89 -4.40 -42.36 21.46
N PHE A 90 -3.69 -41.80 20.47
CA PHE A 90 -4.30 -41.16 19.31
C PHE A 90 -5.16 -42.15 18.50
N SER A 91 -4.73 -43.40 18.34
CA SER A 91 -5.52 -44.43 17.64
C SER A 91 -6.86 -44.71 18.32
N LEU A 92 -6.97 -44.43 19.63
CA LEU A 92 -8.18 -44.60 20.42
C LEU A 92 -9.04 -43.33 20.45
N THR A 93 -8.43 -42.16 20.61
CA THR A 93 -9.12 -40.88 20.87
C THR A 93 -9.31 -40.02 19.62
N GLY A 94 -8.43 -40.16 18.63
CA GLY A 94 -8.32 -39.27 17.48
C GLY A 94 -7.77 -37.87 17.80
N SER A 95 -7.24 -37.65 19.01
CA SER A 95 -6.77 -36.33 19.46
C SER A 95 -5.40 -36.41 20.13
N LEU A 96 -4.54 -35.44 19.81
CA LEU A 96 -3.25 -35.23 20.47
C LEU A 96 -3.42 -34.26 21.65
N ASN A 97 -3.12 -34.71 22.87
CA ASN A 97 -3.16 -33.88 24.10
C ASN A 97 -2.01 -32.86 24.14
N GLU A 98 -1.82 -32.12 25.25
CA GLU A 98 -0.64 -31.26 25.42
C GLU A 98 0.64 -32.09 25.45
N ILE A 99 1.43 -32.01 24.37
CA ILE A 99 2.60 -32.83 24.11
C ILE A 99 3.80 -31.90 23.89
N PRO A 100 5.00 -32.25 24.39
CA PRO A 100 6.22 -31.50 24.09
C PRO A 100 6.53 -31.44 22.58
N PRO A 101 7.01 -30.31 22.04
CA PRO A 101 7.28 -30.14 20.60
C PRO A 101 8.20 -31.22 20.01
N ASN A 102 9.25 -31.62 20.73
CA ASN A 102 10.19 -32.65 20.28
C ASN A 102 9.52 -34.00 20.04
N LEU A 103 8.52 -34.34 20.86
CA LEU A 103 7.78 -35.60 20.71
C LEU A 103 6.74 -35.50 19.58
N LEU A 104 6.19 -34.31 19.33
CA LEU A 104 5.32 -34.08 18.17
C LEU A 104 6.08 -34.22 16.85
N LEU A 105 7.30 -33.70 16.76
CA LEU A 105 8.18 -33.87 15.60
C LEU A 105 8.52 -35.36 15.38
N GLU A 106 8.88 -36.08 16.44
CA GLU A 106 9.12 -37.51 16.38
C GLU A 106 7.90 -38.30 15.84
N VAL A 107 6.70 -37.99 16.35
CA VAL A 107 5.45 -38.62 15.91
C VAL A 107 5.08 -38.19 14.48
N LEU A 108 5.40 -36.97 14.07
CA LEU A 108 5.19 -36.47 12.71
C LEU A 108 6.02 -37.27 11.70
N VAL A 109 7.33 -37.42 11.95
CA VAL A 109 8.24 -38.23 11.12
C VAL A 109 7.73 -39.67 11.01
N PHE A 110 7.31 -40.25 12.13
CA PHE A 110 6.72 -41.59 12.13
C PHE A 110 5.43 -41.67 11.32
N ALA A 111 4.52 -40.71 11.50
CA ALA A 111 3.25 -40.66 10.79
C ALA A 111 3.46 -40.55 9.28
N ASN A 112 4.44 -39.75 8.85
CA ASN A 112 4.80 -39.62 7.44
C ASN A 112 5.41 -40.94 6.90
N LYS A 113 6.34 -41.55 7.63
CA LYS A 113 6.98 -42.83 7.26
C LYS A 113 5.98 -43.98 7.06
N PHE A 114 4.94 -44.03 7.89
CA PHE A 114 3.91 -45.08 7.84
C PHE A 114 2.61 -44.64 7.15
N CYS A 115 2.59 -43.48 6.48
CA CYS A 115 1.45 -42.92 5.76
C CYS A 115 0.18 -42.80 6.63
N CYS A 116 0.33 -42.40 7.89
CA CYS A 116 -0.76 -42.16 8.83
C CYS A 116 -1.31 -40.74 8.65
N GLU A 117 -2.04 -40.49 7.56
CA GLU A 117 -2.47 -39.13 7.16
C GLU A 117 -3.21 -38.34 8.24
N ARG A 118 -4.14 -38.98 8.98
CA ARG A 118 -4.89 -38.30 10.05
C ARG A 118 -4.03 -37.92 11.24
N LEU A 119 -3.03 -38.75 11.56
CA LEU A 119 -2.08 -38.47 12.63
C LEU A 119 -1.11 -37.38 12.19
N LYS A 120 -0.65 -37.43 10.93
CA LYS A 120 0.21 -36.42 10.32
C LYS A 120 -0.46 -35.04 10.32
N ASP A 121 -1.70 -34.91 9.83
CA ASP A 121 -2.45 -33.64 9.85
C ASP A 121 -2.67 -33.12 11.28
N ALA A 122 -2.92 -34.01 12.24
CA ALA A 122 -3.05 -33.62 13.65
C ALA A 122 -1.73 -33.08 14.22
N CYS A 123 -0.59 -33.71 13.93
CA CYS A 123 0.73 -33.22 14.31
C CYS A 123 1.06 -31.89 13.63
N ASP A 124 0.82 -31.79 12.32
CA ASP A 124 1.05 -30.60 11.49
C ASP A 124 0.33 -29.37 12.09
N ARG A 125 -0.98 -29.47 12.32
CA ARG A 125 -1.78 -28.40 12.94
C ARG A 125 -1.34 -28.07 14.37
N LYS A 126 -0.96 -29.09 15.16
CA LYS A 126 -0.56 -28.86 16.55
C LYS A 126 0.78 -28.11 16.60
N LEU A 127 1.76 -28.52 15.81
CA LEU A 127 3.04 -27.80 15.68
C LEU A 127 2.82 -26.39 15.13
N ALA A 128 1.96 -26.22 14.12
CA ALA A 128 1.61 -24.91 13.57
C ALA A 128 1.06 -23.95 14.64
N SER A 129 0.24 -24.45 15.58
CA SER A 129 -0.31 -23.64 16.68
C SER A 129 0.73 -23.19 17.72
N LEU A 130 1.92 -23.79 17.71
CA LEU A 130 3.02 -23.44 18.62
C LEU A 130 3.96 -22.39 18.03
N VAL A 131 3.89 -22.13 16.71
CA VAL A 131 4.70 -21.12 16.04
C VAL A 131 4.23 -19.73 16.49
N SER A 132 5.03 -19.07 17.32
CA SER A 132 4.68 -17.77 17.92
C SER A 132 5.73 -16.69 17.72
N SER A 133 6.96 -17.09 17.39
CA SER A 133 8.11 -16.19 17.20
C SER A 133 8.90 -16.55 15.95
N SER A 134 9.72 -15.60 15.48
CA SER A 134 10.65 -15.81 14.36
C SER A 134 11.58 -17.00 14.61
N GLN A 135 12.05 -17.18 15.85
CA GLN A 135 12.93 -18.29 16.22
C GLN A 135 12.23 -19.65 16.08
N ASP A 136 10.99 -19.77 16.56
CA ASP A 136 10.21 -21.01 16.41
C ASP A 136 10.00 -21.34 14.92
N ALA A 137 9.72 -20.32 14.11
CA ALA A 137 9.49 -20.46 12.68
C ALA A 137 10.76 -20.92 11.94
N VAL A 138 11.94 -20.40 12.30
CA VAL A 138 13.22 -20.84 11.73
C VAL A 138 13.51 -22.30 12.10
N GLU A 139 13.32 -22.67 13.37
CA GLU A 139 13.59 -24.03 13.87
C GLU A 139 12.66 -25.09 13.25
N LEU A 140 11.42 -24.73 12.92
CA LEU A 140 10.40 -25.67 12.45
C LEU A 140 10.22 -25.71 10.94
N MET A 141 10.66 -24.69 10.19
CA MET A 141 10.47 -24.63 8.74
C MET A 141 11.12 -25.81 8.01
N GLU A 142 12.36 -26.17 8.36
CA GLU A 142 13.05 -27.29 7.70
C GLU A 142 12.30 -28.61 7.88
N TYR A 143 11.88 -28.92 9.10
CA TYR A 143 11.04 -30.10 9.38
C TYR A 143 9.72 -30.06 8.62
N ALA A 144 9.12 -28.88 8.47
CA ALA A 144 7.86 -28.73 7.73
C ALA A 144 8.03 -29.07 6.25
N LEU A 145 9.16 -28.67 5.65
CA LEU A 145 9.48 -28.97 4.25
C LEU A 145 9.87 -30.44 4.06
N GLU A 146 10.74 -30.98 4.92
CA GLU A 146 11.20 -32.38 4.86
C GLU A 146 10.05 -33.38 5.05
N GLU A 147 9.16 -33.11 6.02
CA GLU A 147 8.04 -34.01 6.35
C GLU A 147 6.77 -33.70 5.56
N ASN A 148 6.81 -32.80 4.58
CA ASN A 148 5.66 -32.39 3.77
C ASN A 148 4.44 -32.02 4.63
N SER A 149 4.63 -31.03 5.49
CA SER A 149 3.67 -30.51 6.48
C SER A 149 3.29 -29.07 6.14
N PRO A 150 2.32 -28.86 5.23
CA PRO A 150 2.04 -27.55 4.66
C PRO A 150 1.40 -26.57 5.65
N VAL A 151 0.68 -27.03 6.68
CA VAL A 151 0.05 -26.11 7.65
C VAL A 151 1.12 -25.46 8.52
N LEU A 152 2.08 -26.26 9.00
CA LEU A 152 3.24 -25.80 9.76
C LEU A 152 4.11 -24.88 8.91
N ALA A 153 4.40 -25.26 7.66
CA ALA A 153 5.19 -24.42 6.75
C ALA A 153 4.51 -23.06 6.52
N ALA A 154 3.19 -23.04 6.31
CA ALA A 154 2.42 -21.82 6.15
C ALA A 154 2.43 -20.95 7.41
N SER A 155 2.31 -21.54 8.60
CA SER A 155 2.41 -20.81 9.88
C SER A 155 3.80 -20.21 10.11
N CYS A 156 4.87 -20.93 9.76
CA CYS A 156 6.24 -20.41 9.82
C CYS A 156 6.43 -19.24 8.85
N LEU A 157 5.99 -19.41 7.60
CA LEU A 157 6.04 -18.36 6.58
C LEU A 157 5.25 -17.11 7.02
N GLN A 158 4.08 -17.30 7.63
CA GLN A 158 3.24 -16.21 8.10
C GLN A 158 3.96 -15.33 9.12
N VAL A 159 4.74 -15.90 10.05
CA VAL A 159 5.56 -15.13 10.99
C VAL A 159 6.58 -14.29 10.25
N PHE A 160 7.34 -14.87 9.32
CA PHE A 160 8.33 -14.14 8.53
C PHE A 160 7.72 -12.98 7.75
N LEU A 161 6.54 -13.18 7.16
CA LEU A 161 5.85 -12.15 6.38
C LEU A 161 5.29 -11.02 7.24
N HIS A 162 4.77 -11.31 8.44
CA HIS A 162 4.29 -10.28 9.37
C HIS A 162 5.42 -9.39 9.92
N GLU A 163 6.62 -9.93 10.02
CA GLU A 163 7.81 -9.21 10.50
C GLU A 163 8.61 -8.51 9.39
N LEU A 164 8.09 -8.42 8.16
CA LEU A 164 8.77 -7.68 7.09
C LEU A 164 8.83 -6.16 7.39
N PRO A 165 9.94 -5.47 7.05
CA PRO A 165 11.16 -5.98 6.41
C PRO A 165 12.19 -6.58 7.38
N ASP A 166 11.94 -6.51 8.69
CA ASP A 166 12.91 -6.85 9.73
C ASP A 166 13.37 -8.32 9.64
N SER A 167 12.46 -9.25 9.33
CA SER A 167 12.79 -10.67 9.13
C SER A 167 13.85 -10.94 8.07
N LEU A 168 13.98 -10.09 7.03
CA LEU A 168 15.00 -10.25 5.99
C LEU A 168 16.41 -9.80 6.42
N HIS A 169 16.54 -9.19 7.60
CA HIS A 169 17.85 -8.94 8.20
C HIS A 169 18.45 -10.20 8.81
N ASP A 170 17.63 -11.20 9.15
CA ASP A 170 18.10 -12.51 9.58
C ASP A 170 18.56 -13.34 8.36
N ASN A 171 19.81 -13.79 8.39
CA ASN A 171 20.38 -14.58 7.31
C ASN A 171 19.79 -16.00 7.26
N GLN A 172 19.35 -16.56 8.38
CA GLN A 172 18.74 -17.90 8.42
C GLN A 172 17.40 -17.90 7.68
N VAL A 173 16.56 -16.89 7.93
CA VAL A 173 15.28 -16.70 7.22
C VAL A 173 15.51 -16.54 5.71
N VAL A 174 16.49 -15.73 5.33
CA VAL A 174 16.82 -15.50 3.92
C VAL A 174 17.32 -16.79 3.25
N GLU A 175 18.15 -17.58 3.93
CA GLU A 175 18.65 -18.84 3.42
C GLU A 175 17.52 -19.84 3.19
N LEU A 176 16.61 -20.00 4.17
CA LEU A 176 15.43 -20.85 4.06
C LEU A 176 14.57 -20.47 2.86
N LEU A 177 14.23 -19.18 2.69
CA LEU A 177 13.38 -18.71 1.60
C LEU A 177 14.08 -18.76 0.22
N SER A 178 15.41 -18.65 0.20
CA SER A 178 16.22 -18.67 -1.03
C SER A 178 16.44 -20.09 -1.56
N ASN A 179 16.59 -21.07 -0.67
CA ASN A 179 16.96 -22.44 -1.01
C ASN A 179 15.78 -23.37 -1.30
N VAL A 180 14.54 -22.84 -1.29
CA VAL A 180 13.34 -23.64 -1.57
C VAL A 180 13.33 -24.14 -3.01
N ASN A 181 13.57 -25.44 -3.17
CA ASN A 181 13.55 -26.12 -4.46
C ASN A 181 12.11 -26.26 -5.01
N ARG A 182 11.98 -26.76 -6.25
CA ARG A 182 10.67 -26.92 -6.90
C ARG A 182 9.71 -27.88 -6.18
N GLU A 183 10.22 -28.85 -5.41
CA GLU A 183 9.41 -29.80 -4.65
C GLU A 183 8.91 -29.21 -3.33
N HIS A 184 9.70 -28.35 -2.69
CA HIS A 184 9.37 -27.70 -1.42
C HIS A 184 8.46 -26.49 -1.59
N ARG A 185 8.48 -25.79 -2.74
CA ARG A 185 7.66 -24.60 -2.97
C ARG A 185 6.14 -24.84 -2.79
N PRO A 186 5.53 -25.91 -3.35
CA PRO A 186 4.12 -26.20 -3.12
C PRO A 186 3.78 -26.48 -1.65
N ILE A 187 4.71 -27.04 -0.88
CA ILE A 187 4.55 -27.34 0.55
C ILE A 187 4.49 -26.02 1.35
N MET A 188 5.42 -25.11 1.06
CA MET A 188 5.54 -23.83 1.77
C MET A 188 4.40 -22.84 1.47
N VAL A 189 4.03 -22.68 0.19
CA VAL A 189 3.16 -21.57 -0.25
C VAL A 189 2.11 -22.00 -1.29
N GLY A 190 2.03 -23.29 -1.62
CA GLY A 190 1.08 -23.81 -2.60
C GLY A 190 1.23 -23.13 -3.96
N ARG A 191 0.10 -22.72 -4.55
CA ARG A 191 0.05 -22.08 -5.88
C ARG A 191 0.51 -20.62 -5.89
N ALA A 192 0.82 -20.03 -4.72
CA ALA A 192 1.15 -18.62 -4.59
C ALA A 192 2.66 -18.33 -4.63
N SER A 193 3.49 -19.23 -5.18
CA SER A 193 4.95 -19.05 -5.24
C SER A 193 5.37 -17.78 -5.96
N PHE A 194 4.76 -17.48 -7.12
CA PHE A 194 5.05 -16.24 -7.84
C PHE A 194 4.74 -15.00 -6.98
N SER A 195 3.58 -14.98 -6.31
CA SER A 195 3.17 -13.84 -5.46
C SER A 195 4.11 -13.65 -4.27
N LEU A 196 4.54 -14.75 -3.65
CA LEU A 196 5.52 -14.70 -2.55
C LEU A 196 6.84 -14.08 -3.01
N TYR A 197 7.44 -14.62 -4.08
CA TYR A 197 8.72 -14.10 -4.55
C TYR A 197 8.59 -12.70 -5.15
N CYS A 198 7.42 -12.33 -5.69
CA CYS A 198 7.16 -10.95 -6.11
C CYS A 198 7.22 -10.00 -4.91
N LEU A 199 6.59 -10.35 -3.79
CA LEU A 199 6.63 -9.57 -2.55
C LEU A 199 8.05 -9.50 -1.97
N LEU A 200 8.72 -10.64 -1.82
CA LEU A 200 10.07 -10.71 -1.23
C LEU A 200 11.11 -9.96 -2.07
N SER A 201 11.04 -10.08 -3.40
CA SER A 201 11.88 -9.31 -4.32
C SER A 201 11.63 -7.81 -4.18
N GLU A 202 10.38 -7.38 -4.14
CA GLU A 202 10.03 -5.96 -3.99
C GLU A 202 10.55 -5.39 -2.66
N VAL A 203 10.33 -6.08 -1.54
CA VAL A 203 10.86 -5.65 -0.24
C VAL A 203 12.39 -5.59 -0.26
N SER A 204 13.04 -6.61 -0.80
CA SER A 204 14.52 -6.66 -0.87
C SER A 204 15.10 -5.58 -1.77
N MET A 205 14.45 -5.29 -2.91
CA MET A 205 14.84 -4.20 -3.82
C MET A 205 14.68 -2.83 -3.17
N ASN A 206 13.65 -2.63 -2.34
CA ASN A 206 13.43 -1.38 -1.62
C ASN A 206 14.46 -1.16 -0.48
N LEU A 207 14.99 -2.24 0.11
CA LEU A 207 16.06 -2.18 1.09
C LEU A 207 17.42 -1.91 0.44
N ASP A 208 17.83 -2.79 -0.48
CA ASP A 208 19.05 -2.67 -1.27
C ASP A 208 18.92 -3.47 -2.58
N PRO A 209 18.70 -2.79 -3.72
CA PRO A 209 18.54 -3.44 -5.01
C PRO A 209 19.84 -4.05 -5.54
N THR A 210 21.00 -3.75 -4.94
CA THR A 210 22.29 -4.35 -5.31
C THR A 210 22.65 -5.56 -4.47
N SER A 211 21.85 -5.91 -3.47
CA SER A 211 22.10 -7.05 -2.58
C SER A 211 22.00 -8.40 -3.29
N ASP A 212 22.73 -9.40 -2.78
CA ASP A 212 22.62 -10.78 -3.26
C ASP A 212 21.22 -11.35 -2.97
N LYS A 213 20.60 -10.96 -1.84
CA LYS A 213 19.25 -11.38 -1.44
C LYS A 213 18.19 -10.99 -2.49
N ALA A 214 18.21 -9.73 -2.95
CA ALA A 214 17.30 -9.26 -3.99
C ALA A 214 17.47 -10.04 -5.29
N THR A 215 18.71 -10.36 -5.65
CA THR A 215 19.03 -11.15 -6.83
C THR A 215 18.47 -12.56 -6.72
N THR A 216 18.73 -13.26 -5.61
CA THR A 216 18.27 -14.64 -5.39
C THR A 216 16.74 -14.74 -5.40
N PHE A 217 16.04 -13.83 -4.72
CA PHE A 217 14.57 -13.84 -4.76
C PHE A 217 14.01 -13.53 -6.16
N LEU A 218 14.66 -12.68 -6.95
CA LEU A 218 14.24 -12.43 -8.33
C LEU A 218 14.52 -13.63 -9.26
N GLU A 219 15.56 -14.41 -9.00
CA GLU A 219 15.78 -15.68 -9.69
C GLU A 219 14.66 -16.68 -9.36
N GLN A 220 14.29 -16.78 -8.07
CA GLN A 220 13.14 -17.59 -7.62
C GLN A 220 11.82 -17.11 -8.23
N LEU A 221 11.65 -15.78 -8.41
CA LEU A 221 10.50 -15.18 -9.10
C LEU A 221 10.44 -15.61 -10.58
N VAL A 222 11.57 -15.55 -11.29
CA VAL A 222 11.66 -16.01 -12.68
C VAL A 222 11.35 -17.51 -12.77
N ASP A 223 11.86 -18.31 -11.84
CA ASP A 223 11.65 -19.75 -11.81
C ASP A 223 10.21 -20.16 -11.42
N SER A 224 9.48 -19.29 -10.72
CA SER A 224 8.08 -19.50 -10.34
C SER A 224 7.09 -18.89 -11.33
N ALA A 225 7.57 -18.20 -12.37
CA ALA A 225 6.72 -17.59 -13.39
C ALA A 225 6.21 -18.64 -14.39
N GLU A 226 4.90 -18.89 -14.38
CA GLU A 226 4.25 -19.86 -15.26
C GLU A 226 3.73 -19.21 -16.55
N THR A 227 3.05 -18.07 -16.40
CA THR A 227 2.40 -17.34 -17.49
C THR A 227 3.34 -16.39 -18.23
N SER A 228 2.97 -15.97 -19.45
CA SER A 228 3.73 -14.97 -20.22
C SER A 228 3.84 -13.63 -19.50
N TRP A 229 2.78 -13.20 -18.82
CA TRP A 229 2.75 -11.95 -18.06
C TRP A 229 3.61 -11.99 -16.80
N GLN A 230 3.70 -13.15 -16.13
CA GLN A 230 4.61 -13.31 -14.98
C GLN A 230 6.07 -13.22 -15.43
N LYS A 231 6.40 -13.90 -16.55
CA LYS A 231 7.75 -13.92 -17.11
C LYS A 231 8.23 -12.55 -17.53
N LEU A 232 7.37 -11.75 -18.17
CA LEU A 232 7.76 -10.42 -18.65
C LEU A 232 8.13 -9.47 -17.49
N ILE A 233 7.40 -9.53 -16.37
CA ILE A 233 7.69 -8.72 -15.16
C ILE A 233 8.96 -9.23 -14.48
N ALA A 234 9.06 -10.54 -14.27
CA ALA A 234 10.20 -11.15 -13.60
C ALA A 234 11.52 -10.88 -14.36
N TYR A 235 11.54 -11.04 -15.69
CA TYR A 235 12.71 -10.71 -16.51
C TYR A 235 13.06 -9.22 -16.46
N HIS A 236 12.07 -8.33 -16.45
CA HIS A 236 12.33 -6.90 -16.36
C HIS A 236 12.96 -6.52 -15.01
N GLN A 237 12.37 -6.96 -13.90
CA GLN A 237 12.86 -6.65 -12.55
C GLN A 237 14.27 -7.21 -12.33
N LEU A 238 14.51 -8.48 -12.71
CA LEU A 238 15.86 -9.07 -12.63
C LEU A 238 16.85 -8.32 -13.55
N GLY A 239 16.43 -7.93 -14.75
CA GLY A 239 17.26 -7.11 -15.65
C GLY A 239 17.67 -5.77 -15.03
N CYS A 240 16.76 -5.10 -14.32
CA CYS A 240 17.04 -3.85 -13.59
C CYS A 240 18.07 -4.06 -12.47
N VAL A 241 17.94 -5.11 -11.67
CA VAL A 241 18.91 -5.44 -10.60
C VAL A 241 20.29 -5.76 -11.19
N ARG A 242 20.35 -6.58 -12.25
CA ARG A 242 21.61 -6.89 -12.94
C ARG A 242 22.27 -5.64 -13.52
N LEU A 243 21.48 -4.70 -14.06
CA LEU A 243 21.99 -3.42 -14.55
C LEU A 243 22.63 -2.58 -13.42
N LEU A 244 21.95 -2.47 -12.27
CA LEU A 244 22.45 -1.74 -11.10
C LEU A 244 23.75 -2.37 -10.54
N ARG A 245 23.84 -3.70 -10.56
CA ARG A 245 25.06 -4.47 -10.21
C ARG A 245 26.16 -4.39 -11.27
N LYS A 246 25.93 -3.69 -12.39
CA LYS A 246 26.85 -3.55 -13.53
C LYS A 246 27.14 -4.87 -14.27
N GLU A 247 26.25 -5.84 -14.16
CA GLU A 247 26.31 -7.14 -14.84
C GLU A 247 25.66 -7.01 -16.23
N TYR A 248 26.27 -6.17 -17.08
CA TYR A 248 25.64 -5.65 -18.30
C TYR A 248 25.24 -6.72 -19.32
N GLY A 249 26.01 -7.79 -19.46
CA GLY A 249 25.69 -8.87 -20.41
C GLY A 249 24.41 -9.62 -20.03
N GLU A 250 24.25 -9.90 -18.74
CA GLU A 250 23.08 -10.59 -18.21
C GLU A 250 21.84 -9.68 -18.20
N ALA A 251 22.02 -8.41 -17.80
CA ALA A 251 20.98 -7.41 -17.92
C ALA A 251 20.46 -7.28 -19.37
N GLU A 252 21.35 -7.25 -20.36
CA GLU A 252 20.99 -7.18 -21.77
C GLU A 252 20.16 -8.40 -22.21
N ARG A 253 20.56 -9.61 -21.80
CA ARG A 253 19.85 -10.86 -22.08
C ARG A 253 18.43 -10.84 -21.52
N LEU A 254 18.28 -10.41 -20.27
CA LEU A 254 17.00 -10.33 -19.56
C LEU A 254 16.08 -9.25 -20.14
N PHE A 255 16.59 -8.07 -20.45
CA PHE A 255 15.78 -7.03 -21.11
C PHE A 255 15.31 -7.48 -22.51
N LYS A 256 16.16 -8.16 -23.29
CA LYS A 256 15.74 -8.76 -24.57
C LYS A 256 14.65 -9.82 -24.36
N ALA A 257 14.79 -10.69 -23.36
CA ALA A 257 13.77 -11.68 -23.03
C ALA A 257 12.43 -11.02 -22.64
N ALA A 258 12.47 -9.97 -21.82
CA ALA A 258 11.28 -9.22 -21.43
C ALA A 258 10.61 -8.52 -22.63
N VAL A 259 11.39 -7.88 -23.53
CA VAL A 259 10.86 -7.27 -24.76
C VAL A 259 10.23 -8.31 -25.67
N ASN A 260 10.89 -9.46 -25.86
CA ASN A 260 10.36 -10.56 -26.66
C ASN A 260 9.07 -11.17 -26.06
N ALA A 261 8.92 -11.09 -24.73
CA ALA A 261 7.70 -11.48 -24.02
C ALA A 261 6.60 -10.40 -24.05
N GLY A 262 6.85 -9.22 -24.63
CA GLY A 262 5.88 -8.15 -24.82
C GLY A 262 6.03 -6.94 -23.88
N HIS A 263 7.04 -6.92 -22.99
CA HIS A 263 7.27 -5.78 -22.10
C HIS A 263 8.01 -4.64 -22.81
N VAL A 264 7.26 -3.76 -23.46
CA VAL A 264 7.80 -2.63 -24.27
C VAL A 264 8.73 -1.73 -23.46
N TYR A 265 8.42 -1.48 -22.18
CA TYR A 265 9.22 -0.63 -21.31
C TYR A 265 10.65 -1.16 -21.10
N SER A 266 10.90 -2.47 -21.23
CA SER A 266 12.25 -3.05 -21.14
C SER A 266 13.22 -2.54 -22.21
N VAL A 267 12.74 -1.92 -23.29
CA VAL A 267 13.61 -1.23 -24.27
C VAL A 267 14.42 -0.12 -23.61
N VAL A 268 13.91 0.50 -22.54
CA VAL A 268 14.65 1.51 -21.76
C VAL A 268 15.94 0.93 -21.19
N GLY A 269 15.90 -0.29 -20.65
CA GLY A 269 17.09 -0.98 -20.15
C GLY A 269 18.13 -1.19 -21.26
N LEU A 270 17.68 -1.56 -22.47
CA LEU A 270 18.56 -1.70 -23.64
C LEU A 270 19.14 -0.35 -24.09
N ALA A 271 18.34 0.72 -24.11
CA ALA A 271 18.80 2.06 -24.47
C ALA A 271 19.84 2.60 -23.47
N ARG A 272 19.64 2.38 -22.17
CA ARG A 272 20.61 2.75 -21.13
C ARG A 272 21.91 1.95 -21.27
N LEU A 273 21.84 0.65 -21.57
CA LEU A 273 23.01 -0.17 -21.88
C LEU A 273 23.75 0.32 -23.13
N GLY A 274 23.03 0.71 -24.18
CA GLY A 274 23.59 1.32 -25.38
C GLY A 274 24.34 2.62 -25.06
N HIS A 275 23.76 3.48 -24.23
CA HIS A 275 24.39 4.73 -23.78
C HIS A 275 25.65 4.49 -22.95
N ILE A 276 25.63 3.51 -22.03
CA ILE A 276 26.84 3.11 -21.29
C ILE A 276 27.95 2.64 -22.24
N LYS A 277 27.59 2.02 -23.38
CA LYS A 277 28.53 1.62 -24.45
C LYS A 277 28.89 2.77 -25.41
N GLY A 278 28.40 3.99 -25.19
CA GLY A 278 28.63 5.17 -26.04
C GLY A 278 27.82 5.21 -27.33
N GLN A 279 26.70 4.49 -27.39
CA GLN A 279 25.86 4.33 -28.59
C GLN A 279 24.58 5.18 -28.53
N ASP A 280 24.71 6.48 -28.26
CA ASP A 280 23.56 7.38 -28.01
C ASP A 280 22.61 7.48 -29.20
N LEU A 281 23.15 7.53 -30.43
CA LEU A 281 22.34 7.55 -31.65
C LEU A 281 21.47 6.29 -31.77
N TRP A 282 22.04 5.12 -31.47
CA TRP A 282 21.30 3.86 -31.51
C TRP A 282 20.20 3.85 -30.44
N SER A 283 20.49 4.33 -29.22
CA SER A 283 19.51 4.43 -28.14
C SER A 283 18.36 5.39 -28.51
N TYR A 284 18.69 6.53 -29.11
CA TYR A 284 17.73 7.52 -29.60
C TYR A 284 16.84 6.96 -30.72
N GLU A 285 17.43 6.29 -31.71
CA GLU A 285 16.70 5.65 -32.81
C GLU A 285 15.80 4.52 -32.31
N LYS A 286 16.30 3.71 -31.38
CA LYS A 286 15.53 2.62 -30.77
C LYS A 286 14.28 3.15 -30.07
N LEU A 287 14.40 4.20 -29.26
CA LEU A 287 13.24 4.82 -28.60
C LEU A 287 12.33 5.55 -29.58
N SER A 288 12.88 6.18 -30.61
CA SER A 288 12.07 6.81 -31.67
C SER A 288 11.22 5.79 -32.43
N SER A 289 11.76 4.59 -32.69
CA SER A 289 11.01 3.48 -33.27
C SER A 289 9.89 3.00 -32.38
N ILE A 290 10.06 3.02 -31.05
CA ILE A 290 8.99 2.66 -30.11
C ILE A 290 7.90 3.74 -30.10
N ILE A 291 8.29 5.01 -30.04
CA ILE A 291 7.35 6.16 -30.06
C ILE A 291 6.50 6.17 -31.33
N SER A 292 7.05 5.74 -32.48
CA SER A 292 6.28 5.65 -33.73
C SER A 292 5.39 4.41 -33.82
N SER A 293 5.69 3.35 -33.08
CA SER A 293 5.00 2.06 -33.18
C SER A 293 3.93 1.84 -32.12
N TYR A 294 4.00 2.57 -31.01
CA TYR A 294 3.11 2.40 -29.85
C TYR A 294 2.38 3.70 -29.49
N SER A 295 1.37 3.58 -28.62
CA SER A 295 0.73 4.74 -28.01
C SER A 295 1.78 5.58 -27.28
N GLN A 296 1.79 6.87 -27.58
CA GLN A 296 2.76 7.81 -27.04
C GLN A 296 2.51 8.02 -25.55
N LEU A 297 3.52 7.77 -24.73
CA LEU A 297 3.49 7.95 -23.28
C LEU A 297 4.64 8.86 -22.83
N GLY A 298 4.43 9.61 -21.74
CA GLY A 298 5.39 10.61 -21.28
C GLY A 298 6.79 10.04 -21.00
N TRP A 299 6.85 8.83 -20.41
CA TRP A 299 8.13 8.16 -20.12
C TRP A 299 8.98 7.93 -21.38
N MET A 300 8.36 7.70 -22.54
CA MET A 300 9.10 7.42 -23.78
C MET A 300 9.92 8.63 -24.21
N TYR A 301 9.31 9.81 -24.13
CA TYR A 301 9.96 11.08 -24.45
C TYR A 301 10.98 11.46 -23.37
N GLN A 302 10.66 11.24 -22.08
CA GLN A 302 11.60 11.45 -21.00
C GLN A 302 12.89 10.63 -21.21
N GLU A 303 12.76 9.33 -21.46
CA GLU A 303 13.92 8.46 -21.68
C GLU A 303 14.67 8.84 -22.96
N ARG A 304 13.96 9.18 -24.05
CA ARG A 304 14.62 9.60 -25.30
C ARG A 304 15.42 10.89 -25.13
N SER A 305 14.94 11.80 -24.30
CA SER A 305 15.61 13.07 -23.98
C SER A 305 17.01 12.89 -23.38
N LEU A 306 17.31 11.72 -22.80
CA LEU A 306 18.63 11.40 -22.23
C LEU A 306 19.70 11.20 -23.31
N TYR A 307 19.30 10.95 -24.56
CA TYR A 307 20.18 10.61 -25.67
C TYR A 307 20.20 11.67 -26.78
N CYS A 308 19.71 12.88 -26.49
CA CYS A 308 19.76 14.03 -27.38
C CYS A 308 20.14 15.30 -26.62
N GLU A 309 20.50 16.35 -27.34
CA GLU A 309 21.00 17.60 -26.75
C GLU A 309 20.29 18.83 -27.33
N GLY A 310 20.38 19.94 -26.60
CA GLY A 310 19.83 21.25 -27.01
C GLY A 310 18.31 21.26 -27.13
N ASP A 311 17.80 21.86 -28.21
CA ASP A 311 16.37 22.10 -28.40
C ASP A 311 15.56 20.79 -28.50
N LYS A 312 16.12 19.74 -29.11
CA LYS A 312 15.47 18.43 -29.20
C LYS A 312 15.16 17.83 -27.83
N ARG A 313 16.09 18.00 -26.88
CA ARG A 313 15.91 17.54 -25.50
C ARG A 313 14.82 18.34 -24.81
N TRP A 314 14.78 19.64 -25.04
CA TRP A 314 13.74 20.50 -24.49
C TRP A 314 12.35 20.11 -25.00
N GLU A 315 12.20 19.93 -26.32
CA GLU A 315 10.95 19.48 -26.95
C GLU A 315 10.48 18.12 -26.42
N ASP A 316 11.40 17.16 -26.27
CA ASP A 316 11.07 15.84 -25.70
C ASP A 316 10.57 15.97 -24.26
N LEU A 317 11.20 16.82 -23.43
CA LEU A 317 10.78 17.02 -22.04
C LEU A 317 9.46 17.79 -21.90
N GLU A 318 9.17 18.72 -22.81
CA GLU A 318 7.86 19.37 -22.90
C GLU A 318 6.78 18.33 -23.23
N LYS A 319 6.99 17.52 -24.28
CA LYS A 319 6.06 16.44 -24.63
C LYS A 319 5.90 15.41 -23.52
N ALA A 320 6.97 15.09 -22.80
CA ALA A 320 6.91 14.19 -21.66
C ALA A 320 5.95 14.74 -20.59
N THR A 321 6.06 16.02 -20.27
CA THR A 321 5.21 16.70 -19.28
C THR A 321 3.76 16.84 -19.75
N ASP A 322 3.53 17.09 -21.03
CA ASP A 322 2.19 17.23 -21.60
C ASP A 322 1.42 15.90 -21.58
N LEU A 323 2.13 14.78 -21.75
CA LEU A 323 1.57 13.44 -21.69
C LEU A 323 1.47 12.90 -20.27
N ASP A 324 2.46 13.20 -19.42
CA ASP A 324 2.51 12.79 -18.03
C ASP A 324 3.18 13.90 -17.17
N PRO A 325 2.38 14.73 -16.50
CA PRO A 325 2.90 15.81 -15.68
C PRO A 325 3.42 15.33 -14.31
N THR A 326 3.31 14.04 -13.99
CA THR A 326 3.81 13.48 -12.73
C THR A 326 5.29 13.12 -12.80
N LEU A 327 5.86 13.11 -14.00
CA LEU A 327 7.27 12.87 -14.25
C LEU A 327 8.14 13.99 -13.64
N THR A 328 8.97 13.64 -12.66
CA THR A 328 9.79 14.60 -11.92
C THR A 328 10.97 15.13 -12.74
N TYR A 329 11.59 14.27 -13.55
CA TYR A 329 12.82 14.57 -14.28
C TYR A 329 12.72 15.78 -15.24
N PRO A 330 11.65 15.93 -16.07
CA PRO A 330 11.48 17.10 -16.93
C PRO A 330 11.56 18.43 -16.17
N TYR A 331 10.88 18.55 -15.03
CA TYR A 331 10.91 19.76 -14.20
C TYR A 331 12.31 20.01 -13.64
N MET A 332 12.96 18.99 -13.09
CA MET A 332 14.31 19.10 -12.54
C MET A 332 15.32 19.55 -13.59
N TYR A 333 15.29 18.94 -14.79
CA TYR A 333 16.19 19.29 -15.88
C TYR A 333 15.95 20.73 -16.37
N ARG A 334 14.70 21.11 -16.63
CA ARG A 334 14.37 22.47 -17.06
C ARG A 334 14.76 23.50 -16.00
N ALA A 335 14.49 23.22 -14.73
CA ALA A 335 14.86 24.09 -13.63
C ALA A 335 16.39 24.27 -13.53
N ALA A 336 17.17 23.18 -13.62
CA ALA A 336 18.63 23.24 -13.64
C ALA A 336 19.18 23.99 -14.86
N SER A 337 18.58 23.78 -16.04
CA SER A 337 18.94 24.49 -17.28
C SER A 337 18.67 25.99 -17.17
N LEU A 338 17.53 26.38 -16.63
CA LEU A 338 17.16 27.78 -16.38
C LEU A 338 18.09 28.43 -15.34
N MET A 339 18.44 27.70 -14.28
CA MET A 339 19.39 28.19 -13.27
C MET A 339 20.78 28.43 -13.88
N ARG A 340 21.27 27.54 -14.77
CA ARG A 340 22.52 27.75 -15.53
C ARG A 340 22.45 28.97 -16.46
N LYS A 341 21.26 29.27 -17.00
CA LYS A 341 20.98 30.48 -17.78
C LYS A 341 20.71 31.73 -16.92
N GLN A 342 20.92 31.66 -15.60
CA GLN A 342 20.64 32.72 -14.62
C GLN A 342 19.17 33.17 -14.55
N ASN A 343 18.24 32.39 -15.10
CA ASN A 343 16.81 32.62 -14.93
C ASN A 343 16.30 31.96 -13.64
N VAL A 344 16.62 32.59 -12.51
CA VAL A 344 16.28 32.09 -11.16
C VAL A 344 14.78 31.96 -10.97
N VAL A 345 14.01 32.96 -11.43
CA VAL A 345 12.55 33.00 -11.28
C VAL A 345 11.91 31.84 -12.02
N GLY A 346 12.32 31.59 -13.27
CA GLY A 346 11.84 30.46 -14.07
C GLY A 346 12.24 29.11 -13.46
N ALA A 347 13.47 28.99 -12.96
CA ALA A 347 13.95 27.76 -12.34
C ALA A 347 13.13 27.37 -11.10
N LEU A 348 12.89 28.32 -10.19
CA LEU A 348 12.06 28.09 -9.01
C LEU A 348 10.59 27.87 -9.37
N ALA A 349 10.08 28.54 -10.40
CA ALA A 349 8.71 28.34 -10.87
C ALA A 349 8.47 26.91 -11.38
N GLU A 350 9.42 26.31 -12.10
CA GLU A 350 9.33 24.91 -12.54
C GLU A 350 9.24 23.93 -11.35
N LEU A 351 10.08 24.10 -10.33
CA LEU A 351 10.05 23.24 -9.14
C LEU A 351 8.79 23.47 -8.30
N ASN A 352 8.37 24.73 -8.13
CA ASN A 352 7.15 25.06 -7.40
C ASN A 352 5.91 24.50 -8.10
N ARG A 353 5.92 24.40 -9.43
CA ARG A 353 4.80 23.83 -10.20
C ARG A 353 4.57 22.36 -9.83
N ILE A 354 5.61 21.52 -9.88
CA ILE A 354 5.46 20.10 -9.52
C ILE A 354 5.20 19.91 -8.02
N LEU A 355 5.91 20.64 -7.16
CA LEU A 355 5.73 20.58 -5.70
C LEU A 355 4.34 21.05 -5.25
N GLY A 356 3.60 21.78 -6.10
CA GLY A 356 2.23 22.19 -5.83
C GLY A 356 1.20 21.06 -5.84
N PHE A 357 1.50 19.93 -6.50
CA PHE A 357 0.59 18.78 -6.60
C PHE A 357 1.25 17.42 -6.29
N LYS A 358 2.58 17.33 -6.36
CA LYS A 358 3.35 16.13 -6.03
C LYS A 358 4.58 16.53 -5.21
N LEU A 359 4.58 16.16 -3.93
CA LEU A 359 5.70 16.43 -3.05
C LEU A 359 6.84 15.42 -3.28
N ALA A 360 7.74 15.73 -4.21
CA ALA A 360 8.90 14.90 -4.56
C ALA A 360 10.16 15.35 -3.81
N LEU A 361 10.86 14.41 -3.16
CA LEU A 361 12.06 14.68 -2.35
C LEU A 361 13.21 15.25 -3.19
N GLU A 362 13.38 14.76 -4.42
CA GLU A 362 14.44 15.16 -5.34
C GLU A 362 14.23 16.60 -5.85
N CYS A 363 12.96 17.02 -6.00
CA CYS A 363 12.63 18.42 -6.30
C CYS A 363 12.89 19.34 -5.11
N LEU A 364 12.58 18.91 -3.88
CA LEU A 364 12.92 19.66 -2.67
C LEU A 364 14.44 19.77 -2.51
N GLU A 365 15.18 18.70 -2.77
CA GLU A 365 16.64 18.68 -2.74
C GLU A 365 17.23 19.66 -3.76
N LEU A 366 16.74 19.65 -5.00
CA LEU A 366 17.22 20.58 -6.02
C LEU A 366 16.87 22.04 -5.68
N ARG A 367 15.66 22.28 -5.15
CA ARG A 367 15.23 23.62 -4.71
C ARG A 367 16.06 24.11 -3.53
N PHE A 368 16.36 23.24 -2.57
CA PHE A 368 17.31 23.47 -1.49
C PHE A 368 18.68 23.89 -2.02
N CYS A 369 19.25 23.17 -2.99
CA CYS A 369 20.53 23.53 -3.61
C CYS A 369 20.48 24.90 -4.31
N PHE A 370 19.36 25.24 -4.96
CA PHE A 370 19.20 26.57 -5.56
C PHE A 370 19.16 27.66 -4.50
N TYR A 371 18.44 27.46 -3.40
CA TYR A 371 18.41 28.43 -2.30
C TYR A 371 19.78 28.60 -1.64
N LEU A 372 20.58 27.54 -1.52
CA LEU A 372 21.97 27.67 -1.07
C LEU A 372 22.80 28.52 -2.03
N ALA A 373 22.67 28.29 -3.34
CA ALA A 373 23.39 29.07 -4.35
C ALA A 373 22.96 30.55 -4.39
N LEU A 374 21.74 30.84 -3.95
CA LEU A 374 21.18 32.20 -3.82
C LEU A 374 21.42 32.82 -2.45
N GLU A 375 22.07 32.11 -1.52
CA GLU A 375 22.25 32.49 -0.13
C GLU A 375 20.92 32.76 0.63
N ASP A 376 19.81 32.19 0.16
CA ASP A 376 18.52 32.22 0.85
C ASP A 376 18.41 31.05 1.83
N TYR A 377 19.19 31.16 2.92
CA TYR A 377 19.24 30.14 3.97
C TYR A 377 17.89 29.89 4.64
N LYS A 378 16.98 30.88 4.64
CA LYS A 378 15.63 30.75 5.23
C LYS A 378 14.74 29.83 4.40
N SER A 379 14.80 29.91 3.08
CA SER A 379 14.07 28.98 2.21
C SER A 379 14.76 27.62 2.15
N ALA A 380 16.10 27.58 2.16
CA ALA A 380 16.86 26.34 2.21
C ALA A 380 16.55 25.51 3.48
N ILE A 381 16.52 26.13 4.66
CA ILE A 381 16.21 25.40 5.90
C ILE A 381 14.78 24.82 5.86
N CYS A 382 13.83 25.49 5.20
CA CYS A 382 12.48 24.99 5.05
C CYS A 382 12.45 23.67 4.28
N ASP A 383 13.15 23.61 3.14
CA ASP A 383 13.15 22.44 2.26
C ASP A 383 13.84 21.24 2.92
N VAL A 384 15.00 21.42 3.55
CA VAL A 384 15.71 20.30 4.21
C VAL A 384 14.94 19.76 5.42
N GLN A 385 14.21 20.61 6.14
CA GLN A 385 13.35 20.17 7.25
C GLN A 385 12.10 19.43 6.75
N ALA A 386 11.53 19.85 5.62
CA ALA A 386 10.43 19.11 4.97
C ALA A 386 10.91 17.73 4.50
N ILE A 387 12.11 17.65 3.89
CA ILE A 387 12.75 16.38 3.52
C ILE A 387 12.89 15.47 4.75
N LEU A 388 13.45 15.98 5.85
CA LEU A 388 13.64 15.21 7.08
C LEU A 388 12.32 14.81 7.77
N THR A 389 11.25 15.58 7.56
CA THR A 389 9.91 15.21 8.03
C THR A 389 9.36 14.01 7.26
N LEU A 390 9.54 13.99 5.94
CA LEU A 390 9.06 12.91 5.07
C LEU A 390 9.92 11.65 5.21
N SER A 391 11.23 11.83 5.23
CA SER A 391 12.24 10.78 5.33
C SER A 391 13.38 11.20 6.27
N PRO A 392 13.32 10.80 7.56
CA PRO A 392 14.31 11.20 8.57
C PRO A 392 15.76 10.79 8.24
N ASN A 393 15.92 9.68 7.50
CA ASN A 393 17.21 9.12 7.12
C ASN A 393 17.64 9.52 5.70
N TYR A 394 16.99 10.52 5.11
CA TYR A 394 17.29 10.94 3.74
C TYR A 394 18.74 11.42 3.60
N ARG A 395 19.36 11.06 2.46
CA ARG A 395 20.74 11.40 2.14
C ARG A 395 20.78 12.08 0.77
N LEU A 396 21.25 13.33 0.75
CA LEU A 396 21.40 14.13 -0.46
C LEU A 396 22.59 13.66 -1.28
N PHE A 397 22.62 14.08 -2.54
CA PHE A 397 23.70 13.86 -3.50
C PHE A 397 23.96 12.37 -3.71
N GLU A 398 22.92 11.63 -4.11
CA GLU A 398 22.99 10.19 -4.39
C GLU A 398 23.46 9.37 -3.16
N GLY A 399 22.97 9.73 -1.98
CA GLY A 399 23.30 9.00 -0.75
C GLY A 399 24.58 9.44 -0.04
N ARG A 400 25.30 10.45 -0.55
CA ARG A 400 26.62 10.83 0.02
C ARG A 400 26.49 11.54 1.36
N VAL A 401 25.61 12.53 1.48
CA VAL A 401 25.55 13.41 2.66
C VAL A 401 24.19 13.30 3.37
N PRO A 402 24.14 12.96 4.67
CA PRO A 402 22.90 12.98 5.44
C PRO A 402 22.24 14.37 5.44
N ALA A 403 20.94 14.44 5.19
CA ALA A 403 20.18 15.68 5.23
C ALA A 403 20.28 16.40 6.58
N SER A 404 20.37 15.64 7.67
CA SER A 404 20.55 16.15 9.04
C SER A 404 21.84 16.97 9.22
N GLN A 405 22.92 16.60 8.53
CA GLN A 405 24.19 17.35 8.58
C GLN A 405 24.06 18.70 7.87
N LEU A 406 23.50 18.70 6.65
CA LEU A 406 23.28 19.93 5.88
C LEU A 406 22.30 20.86 6.59
N ARG A 407 21.24 20.31 7.18
CA ARG A 407 20.31 21.06 8.04
C ARG A 407 21.05 21.78 9.16
N THR A 408 21.97 21.11 9.86
CA THR A 408 22.77 21.73 10.92
C THR A 408 23.65 22.86 10.40
N LEU A 409 24.29 22.71 9.24
CA LEU A 409 25.10 23.77 8.64
C LEU A 409 24.26 25.00 8.26
N VAL A 410 23.13 24.79 7.58
CA VAL A 410 22.25 25.89 7.15
C VAL A 410 21.60 26.59 8.34
N ARG A 411 21.33 25.83 9.42
CA ARG A 411 20.74 26.35 10.65
C ARG A 411 21.56 27.49 11.27
N GLU A 412 22.89 27.43 11.19
CA GLU A 412 23.79 28.48 11.71
C GLU A 412 23.61 29.84 11.04
N HIS A 413 23.05 29.85 9.82
CA HIS A 413 22.79 31.08 9.06
C HIS A 413 21.37 31.63 9.26
N VAL A 414 20.53 30.95 10.06
CA VAL A 414 19.12 31.33 10.28
C VAL A 414 18.89 31.71 11.73
N THR A 415 18.18 32.80 11.96
CA THR A 415 17.82 33.26 13.31
C THR A 415 17.00 32.21 14.06
N ASN A 416 17.42 31.88 15.28
CA ASN A 416 16.64 31.02 16.16
C ASN A 416 15.36 31.73 16.60
N TRP A 417 14.22 31.06 16.40
CA TRP A 417 12.93 31.51 16.90
C TRP A 417 12.69 31.04 18.32
N THR A 418 12.05 31.88 19.13
CA THR A 418 11.48 31.43 20.40
C THR A 418 10.28 30.51 20.15
N THR A 419 9.86 29.75 21.16
CA THR A 419 8.64 28.93 21.05
C THR A 419 7.42 29.77 20.67
N ALA A 420 7.32 31.01 21.16
CA ALA A 420 6.23 31.92 20.81
C ALA A 420 6.27 32.35 19.34
N ASP A 421 7.46 32.67 18.82
CA ASP A 421 7.66 33.01 17.41
C ASP A 421 7.29 31.83 16.50
N CYS A 422 7.70 30.60 16.86
CA CYS A 422 7.32 29.40 16.11
C CYS A 422 5.79 29.23 16.02
N TRP A 423 5.07 29.41 17.14
CA TRP A 423 3.61 29.34 17.13
C TRP A 423 2.96 30.40 16.24
N LEU A 424 3.50 31.62 16.24
CA LEU A 424 3.03 32.70 15.38
C LEU A 424 3.29 32.40 13.89
N GLN A 425 4.50 31.95 13.57
CA GLN A 425 4.87 31.56 12.21
C GLN A 425 4.04 30.37 11.71
N LEU A 426 3.80 29.36 12.56
CA LEU A 426 2.96 28.23 12.22
C LEU A 426 1.53 28.69 11.88
N TYR A 427 0.97 29.59 12.69
CA TYR A 427 -0.37 30.13 12.44
C TYR A 427 -0.45 30.93 11.13
N ASP A 428 0.51 31.81 10.86
CA ASP A 428 0.53 32.64 9.65
C ASP A 428 0.71 31.79 8.38
N ARG A 429 1.64 30.83 8.40
CA ARG A 429 1.89 29.91 7.27
C ARG A 429 0.71 28.97 7.03
N TRP A 430 0.10 28.44 8.09
CA TRP A 430 -1.09 27.62 7.93
C TRP A 430 -2.25 28.41 7.32
N SER A 431 -2.48 29.63 7.81
CA SER A 431 -3.55 30.52 7.32
C SER A 431 -3.37 30.88 5.85
N SER A 432 -2.13 31.04 5.39
CA SER A 432 -1.76 31.31 3.99
C SER A 432 -1.60 30.06 3.12
N VAL A 433 -1.90 28.88 3.66
CA VAL A 433 -1.84 27.59 2.96
C VAL A 433 -0.41 27.22 2.52
N ASP A 434 0.61 27.68 3.26
CA ASP A 434 2.01 27.29 3.08
C ASP A 434 2.32 26.02 3.88
N ASP A 435 2.02 24.86 3.28
CA ASP A 435 2.21 23.55 3.91
C ASP A 435 3.67 23.23 4.21
N ILE A 436 4.56 23.43 3.23
CA ILE A 436 5.97 23.09 3.35
C ILE A 436 6.61 23.95 4.45
N GLY A 437 6.31 25.25 4.47
CA GLY A 437 6.76 26.13 5.55
C GLY A 437 6.15 25.77 6.90
N SER A 438 4.89 25.33 6.95
CA SER A 438 4.28 24.85 8.21
C SER A 438 4.96 23.59 8.75
N LEU A 439 5.32 22.64 7.88
CA LEU A 439 6.10 21.45 8.26
C LEU A 439 7.47 21.82 8.82
N SER A 440 8.18 22.75 8.18
CA SER A 440 9.47 23.27 8.65
C SER A 440 9.37 23.87 10.06
N VAL A 441 8.34 24.67 10.33
CA VAL A 441 8.11 25.25 11.66
C VAL A 441 7.86 24.14 12.70
N ILE A 442 7.01 23.15 12.39
CA ILE A 442 6.74 22.03 13.29
C ILE A 442 8.02 21.22 13.57
N TYR A 443 8.81 20.95 12.53
CA TYR A 443 10.09 20.25 12.66
C TYR A 443 11.00 20.96 13.66
N GLN A 444 11.16 22.28 13.52
CA GLN A 444 11.94 23.08 14.47
C GLN A 444 11.38 23.03 15.90
N MET A 445 10.06 23.02 16.06
CA MET A 445 9.43 22.93 17.38
C MET A 445 9.66 21.56 18.03
N LEU A 446 9.70 20.48 17.25
CA LEU A 446 9.95 19.11 17.74
C LEU A 446 11.37 18.92 18.31
N GLU A 447 12.32 19.78 17.89
CA GLU A 447 13.69 19.81 18.42
C GLU A 447 13.79 20.50 19.80
N SER A 448 12.72 21.17 20.25
CA SER A 448 12.64 21.80 21.58
C SER A 448 11.90 20.92 22.60
N ASP A 449 11.86 21.33 23.87
CA ASP A 449 11.09 20.68 24.94
C ASP A 449 9.56 20.87 24.84
N ALA A 450 9.06 21.21 23.64
CA ALA A 450 7.64 21.39 23.40
C ALA A 450 6.84 20.07 23.52
N ALA A 451 5.53 20.16 23.68
CA ALA A 451 4.61 19.01 23.76
C ALA A 451 4.58 18.22 22.44
N LYS A 452 5.50 17.24 22.31
CA LYS A 452 5.73 16.46 21.08
C LYS A 452 4.48 15.77 20.55
N GLY A 453 3.66 15.17 21.41
CA GLY A 453 2.42 14.50 21.00
C GLY A 453 1.51 15.39 20.15
N VAL A 454 1.26 16.63 20.60
CA VAL A 454 0.41 17.60 19.89
C VAL A 454 1.03 18.06 18.57
N LEU A 455 2.36 18.22 18.52
CA LEU A 455 3.06 18.65 17.31
C LEU A 455 3.03 17.56 16.23
N TYR A 456 3.27 16.31 16.61
CA TYR A 456 3.15 15.17 15.70
C TYR A 456 1.72 15.00 15.16
N PHE A 457 0.70 15.23 15.99
CA PHE A 457 -0.68 15.25 15.53
C PHE A 457 -0.96 16.37 14.51
N ARG A 458 -0.38 17.56 14.67
CA ARG A 458 -0.50 18.62 13.65
C ARG A 458 0.25 18.28 12.37
N GLN A 459 1.42 17.66 12.51
CA GLN A 459 2.22 17.19 11.40
C GLN A 459 1.44 16.19 10.56
N SER A 460 0.73 15.23 11.17
CA SER A 460 -0.09 14.27 10.44
C SER A 460 -1.19 14.96 9.61
N LEU A 461 -1.89 15.95 10.18
CA LEU A 461 -2.92 16.71 9.47
C LEU A 461 -2.37 17.49 8.25
N LEU A 462 -1.15 18.05 8.34
CA LEU A 462 -0.50 18.70 7.19
C LEU A 462 -0.06 17.70 6.14
N LEU A 463 0.48 16.56 6.56
CA LEU A 463 0.93 15.50 5.66
C LEU A 463 -0.25 14.89 4.88
N LEU A 464 -1.42 14.76 5.51
CA LEU A 464 -2.65 14.41 4.78
C LEU A 464 -3.03 15.47 3.73
N ARG A 465 -2.89 16.76 4.05
CA ARG A 465 -3.15 17.87 3.11
C ARG A 465 -2.17 17.87 1.93
N LEU A 466 -0.95 17.41 2.14
CA LEU A 466 0.11 17.24 1.14
C LEU A 466 0.03 15.91 0.37
N ASN A 467 -1.00 15.09 0.62
CA ASN A 467 -1.17 13.77 0.02
C ASN A 467 0.01 12.82 0.32
N CYS A 468 0.47 12.80 1.59
CA CYS A 468 1.51 11.92 2.11
C CYS A 468 0.96 11.04 3.27
N PRO A 469 0.03 10.11 2.99
CA PRO A 469 -0.70 9.38 4.03
C PRO A 469 0.20 8.48 4.89
N GLU A 470 1.25 7.87 4.33
CA GLU A 470 2.17 7.02 5.08
C GLU A 470 2.97 7.84 6.10
N ALA A 471 3.47 9.01 5.68
CA ALA A 471 4.14 9.94 6.57
C ALA A 471 3.18 10.47 7.65
N ALA A 472 1.93 10.75 7.28
CA ALA A 472 0.90 11.18 8.22
C ALA A 472 0.61 10.11 9.28
N MET A 473 0.46 8.85 8.89
CA MET A 473 0.24 7.73 9.80
C MET A 473 1.43 7.53 10.74
N ARG A 474 2.67 7.62 10.24
CA ARG A 474 3.88 7.59 11.09
C ARG A 474 3.87 8.71 12.13
N SER A 475 3.56 9.95 11.71
CA SER A 475 3.43 11.07 12.64
C SER A 475 2.33 10.83 13.68
N LEU A 476 1.19 10.26 13.29
CA LEU A 476 0.10 9.96 14.22
C LEU A 476 0.48 8.87 15.25
N GLN A 477 1.22 7.85 14.82
CA GLN A 477 1.78 6.84 15.71
C GLN A 477 2.79 7.45 16.70
N LEU A 478 3.66 8.36 16.24
CA LEU A 478 4.57 9.12 17.11
C LEU A 478 3.80 10.02 18.09
N ALA A 479 2.69 10.61 17.66
CA ALA A 479 1.81 11.38 18.54
C ALA A 479 1.29 10.53 19.70
N ARG A 480 0.84 9.30 19.41
CA ARG A 480 0.43 8.30 20.41
C ARG A 480 1.55 7.93 21.37
N GLN A 481 2.76 7.67 20.85
CA GLN A 481 3.92 7.30 21.66
C GLN A 481 4.35 8.42 22.61
N HIS A 482 4.28 9.68 22.15
CA HIS A 482 4.63 10.87 22.92
C HIS A 482 3.42 11.54 23.60
N ALA A 483 2.31 10.83 23.77
CA ALA A 483 1.15 11.35 24.48
C ALA A 483 1.51 11.66 25.94
N SER A 484 1.21 12.87 26.40
CA SER A 484 1.56 13.31 27.76
C SER A 484 0.60 12.79 28.83
N SER A 485 -0.56 12.29 28.39
CA SER A 485 -1.65 11.87 29.28
C SER A 485 -2.56 10.85 28.61
N GLN A 486 -3.33 10.13 29.42
CA GLN A 486 -4.23 9.08 28.93
C GLN A 486 -5.28 9.60 27.95
N HIS A 487 -5.87 10.77 28.20
CA HIS A 487 -6.89 11.33 27.30
C HIS A 487 -6.34 11.67 25.91
N GLU A 488 -5.12 12.20 25.80
CA GLU A 488 -4.46 12.45 24.52
C GLU A 488 -4.17 11.15 23.78
N ARG A 489 -3.67 10.14 24.50
CA ARG A 489 -3.39 8.82 23.93
C ARG A 489 -4.66 8.21 23.30
N LEU A 490 -5.78 8.27 24.01
CA LEU A 490 -7.08 7.81 23.51
C LEU A 490 -7.55 8.58 22.28
N VAL A 491 -7.33 9.90 22.21
CA VAL A 491 -7.64 10.69 21.01
C VAL A 491 -6.80 10.22 19.82
N TYR A 492 -5.49 10.04 19.99
CA TYR A 492 -4.62 9.61 18.90
C TYR A 492 -4.92 8.18 18.46
N GLU A 493 -5.18 7.26 19.40
CA GLU A 493 -5.66 5.91 19.09
C GLU A 493 -6.98 5.95 18.30
N GLY A 494 -7.90 6.84 18.69
CA GLY A 494 -9.16 7.01 17.98
C GLY A 494 -9.00 7.55 16.56
N TRP A 495 -8.09 8.49 16.31
CA TRP A 495 -7.75 8.94 14.95
C TRP A 495 -7.08 7.84 14.12
N ILE A 496 -6.19 7.04 14.71
CA ILE A 496 -5.56 5.90 14.01
C ILE A 496 -6.65 4.91 13.58
N LEU A 497 -7.57 4.57 14.50
CA LEU A 497 -8.67 3.65 14.21
C LEU A 497 -9.58 4.20 13.10
N TYR A 498 -9.96 5.47 13.20
CA TYR A 498 -10.73 6.16 12.16
C TYR A 498 -10.03 6.12 10.79
N ASP A 499 -8.76 6.51 10.71
CA ASP A 499 -7.98 6.53 9.46
C ASP A 499 -7.76 5.11 8.89
N THR A 500 -7.82 4.07 9.73
CA THR A 500 -7.75 2.65 9.30
C THR A 500 -9.11 2.03 8.96
N GLY A 501 -10.20 2.82 9.00
CA GLY A 501 -11.56 2.37 8.68
C GLY A 501 -12.35 1.75 9.85
N ASN A 502 -11.79 1.73 11.05
CA ASN A 502 -12.45 1.23 12.27
C ASN A 502 -13.19 2.38 13.00
N CYS A 503 -14.15 3.01 12.32
CA CYS A 503 -14.80 4.24 12.79
C CYS A 503 -15.54 4.07 14.13
N ASP A 504 -16.22 2.94 14.36
CA ASP A 504 -16.94 2.68 15.62
C ASP A 504 -16.00 2.58 16.82
N ASP A 505 -14.85 1.93 16.64
CA ASP A 505 -13.81 1.85 17.67
C ASP A 505 -13.17 3.22 17.92
N GLY A 506 -12.97 4.00 16.85
CA GLY A 506 -12.54 5.40 16.93
C GLY A 506 -13.51 6.27 17.74
N LEU A 507 -14.81 6.11 17.52
CA LEU A 507 -15.87 6.81 18.26
C LEU A 507 -15.85 6.43 19.74
N ARG A 508 -15.76 5.14 20.05
CA ARG A 508 -15.65 4.66 21.44
C ARG A 508 -14.41 5.22 22.14
N LYS A 509 -13.26 5.30 21.47
CA LYS A 509 -12.06 5.94 22.02
C LYS A 509 -12.24 7.43 22.30
N ALA A 510 -12.96 8.13 21.43
CA ALA A 510 -13.31 9.53 21.67
C ALA A 510 -14.20 9.67 22.91
N GLU A 511 -15.18 8.78 23.11
CA GLU A 511 -16.03 8.77 24.30
C GLU A 511 -15.26 8.49 25.60
N GLU A 512 -14.40 7.46 25.59
CA GLU A 512 -13.51 7.15 26.70
C GLU A 512 -12.64 8.37 27.06
N SER A 513 -12.11 9.07 26.05
CA SER A 513 -11.30 10.27 26.26
C SER A 513 -12.11 11.42 26.89
N ILE A 514 -13.33 11.68 26.41
CA ILE A 514 -14.22 12.72 26.94
C ILE A 514 -14.57 12.46 28.41
N CYS A 515 -14.81 11.20 28.78
CA CYS A 515 -15.08 10.79 30.16
C CYS A 515 -13.89 11.06 31.09
N VAL A 516 -12.65 10.91 30.60
CA VAL A 516 -11.44 11.25 31.36
C VAL A 516 -11.27 12.76 31.44
N LYS A 517 -11.34 13.45 30.30
CA LYS A 517 -11.20 14.91 30.21
C LYS A 517 -11.90 15.44 28.96
N ARG A 518 -12.81 16.38 29.18
CA ARG A 518 -13.42 17.18 28.10
C ARG A 518 -12.36 18.04 27.41
N SER A 519 -11.96 17.66 26.20
CA SER A 519 -11.00 18.39 25.36
C SER A 519 -11.60 18.70 23.99
N PHE A 520 -11.06 19.73 23.33
CA PHE A 520 -11.47 20.08 21.97
C PHE A 520 -11.31 18.89 21.03
N GLU A 521 -10.16 18.20 21.09
CA GLU A 521 -9.78 17.13 20.18
C GLU A 521 -10.67 15.90 20.32
N ALA A 522 -11.09 15.56 21.53
CA ALA A 522 -11.95 14.41 21.77
C ALA A 522 -13.38 14.67 21.25
N PHE A 523 -13.94 15.87 21.49
CA PHE A 523 -15.23 16.26 20.91
C PHE A 523 -15.17 16.35 19.39
N PHE A 524 -14.09 16.90 18.85
CA PHE A 524 -13.90 17.05 17.41
C PHE A 524 -13.76 15.69 16.71
N LEU A 525 -12.96 14.76 17.26
CA LEU A 525 -12.88 13.38 16.77
C LEU A 525 -14.25 12.70 16.82
N LYS A 526 -14.97 12.79 17.95
CA LYS A 526 -16.30 12.18 18.08
C LYS A 526 -17.29 12.73 17.05
N ALA A 527 -17.28 14.05 16.84
CA ALA A 527 -18.12 14.69 15.84
C ALA A 527 -17.80 14.20 14.42
N TYR A 528 -16.52 14.06 14.08
CA TYR A 528 -16.08 13.52 12.79
C TYR A 528 -16.48 12.07 12.59
N ALA A 529 -16.08 11.20 13.52
CA ALA A 529 -16.36 9.77 13.42
C ALA A 529 -17.88 9.50 13.33
N LEU A 530 -18.69 10.23 14.09
CA LEU A 530 -20.15 10.10 14.05
C LEU A 530 -20.75 10.61 12.73
N ALA A 531 -20.26 11.73 12.20
CA ALA A 531 -20.75 12.29 10.95
C ALA A 531 -20.47 11.37 9.75
N ASP A 532 -19.37 10.61 9.81
CA ASP A 532 -18.98 9.66 8.76
C ASP A 532 -19.67 8.29 8.90
N SER A 533 -19.84 7.80 10.14
CA SER A 533 -20.43 6.48 10.39
C SER A 533 -21.95 6.41 10.29
N SER A 534 -22.65 7.55 10.50
CA SER A 534 -24.12 7.58 10.54
C SER A 534 -24.74 8.21 9.30
N GLN A 535 -25.63 7.46 8.64
CA GLN A 535 -26.48 7.98 7.55
C GLN A 535 -27.80 8.58 8.06
N ASP A 536 -28.03 8.59 9.37
CA ASP A 536 -29.26 9.07 9.98
C ASP A 536 -29.25 10.61 10.11
N PRO A 537 -30.24 11.31 9.51
CA PRO A 537 -30.41 12.76 9.69
C PRO A 537 -30.53 13.22 11.15
N SER A 538 -30.93 12.34 12.07
CA SER A 538 -31.02 12.65 13.50
C SER A 538 -29.64 12.96 14.12
N CYS A 539 -28.57 12.36 13.59
CA CYS A 539 -27.21 12.51 14.08
C CYS A 539 -26.66 13.92 13.85
N SER A 540 -27.14 14.67 12.85
CA SER A 540 -26.70 16.05 12.60
C SER A 540 -26.91 16.96 13.82
N SER A 541 -27.99 16.75 14.58
CA SER A 541 -28.25 17.51 15.81
C SER A 541 -27.22 17.21 16.91
N THR A 542 -26.81 15.95 17.04
CA THR A 542 -25.76 15.51 17.97
C THR A 542 -24.39 16.04 17.55
N VAL A 543 -24.06 15.96 16.25
CA VAL A 543 -22.80 16.49 15.69
C VAL A 543 -22.69 18.00 15.94
N VAL A 544 -23.77 18.76 15.72
CA VAL A 544 -23.82 20.20 16.07
C VAL A 544 -23.50 20.41 17.55
N SER A 545 -24.16 19.67 18.45
CA SER A 545 -23.90 19.78 19.89
C SER A 545 -22.45 19.43 20.25
N LEU A 546 -21.86 18.42 19.61
CA LEU A 546 -20.47 18.02 19.85
C LEU A 546 -19.49 19.10 19.38
N LEU A 547 -19.72 19.72 18.22
CA LEU A 547 -18.88 20.80 17.70
C LEU A 547 -19.01 22.07 18.53
N GLU A 548 -20.22 22.42 18.99
CA GLU A 548 -20.43 23.51 19.94
C GLU A 548 -19.71 23.27 21.26
N ASP A 549 -19.75 22.03 21.78
CA ASP A 549 -19.01 21.64 22.97
C ASP A 549 -17.49 21.68 22.76
N ALA A 550 -17.00 21.29 21.59
CA ALA A 550 -15.60 21.47 21.21
C ALA A 550 -15.20 22.96 21.26
N LEU A 551 -16.03 23.85 20.70
CA LEU A 551 -15.75 25.29 20.67
C LEU A 551 -15.73 25.95 22.06
N LYS A 552 -16.45 25.39 23.04
CA LYS A 552 -16.40 25.80 24.46
C LYS A 552 -15.08 25.39 25.14
N CYS A 553 -14.38 24.38 24.64
CA CYS A 553 -13.10 23.96 25.19
C CYS A 553 -11.96 24.94 24.81
N PRO A 554 -10.91 25.05 25.65
CA PRO A 554 -9.69 25.77 25.29
C PRO A 554 -9.04 25.15 24.04
N SER A 555 -8.76 25.97 23.03
CA SER A 555 -8.13 25.56 21.78
C SER A 555 -7.60 26.79 21.06
N ASP A 556 -6.68 26.59 20.11
CA ASP A 556 -6.14 27.67 19.30
C ASP A 556 -7.13 28.16 18.23
N ARG A 557 -6.80 29.29 17.61
CA ARG A 557 -7.63 29.90 16.55
C ARG A 557 -7.76 29.01 15.33
N LEU A 558 -6.72 28.25 15.00
CA LEU A 558 -6.71 27.42 13.80
C LEU A 558 -7.76 26.30 13.88
N ARG A 559 -7.74 25.53 14.98
CA ARG A 559 -8.67 24.43 15.24
C ARG A 559 -10.09 24.92 15.45
N LYS A 560 -10.27 26.05 16.15
CA LYS A 560 -11.58 26.70 16.26
C LYS A 560 -12.13 27.09 14.87
N GLY A 561 -11.26 27.52 13.96
CA GLY A 561 -11.62 27.76 12.56
C GLY A 561 -12.14 26.51 11.85
N GLN A 562 -11.47 25.37 12.05
CA GLN A 562 -11.91 24.09 11.49
C GLN A 562 -13.26 23.64 12.06
N ALA A 563 -13.44 23.71 13.39
CA ALA A 563 -14.71 23.38 14.02
C ALA A 563 -15.85 24.29 13.55
N LEU A 564 -15.63 25.60 13.44
CA LEU A 564 -16.63 26.53 12.89
C LEU A 564 -16.96 26.24 11.42
N ASN A 565 -15.95 25.91 10.61
CA ASN A 565 -16.17 25.53 9.21
C ASN A 565 -17.04 24.27 9.09
N ASN A 566 -16.77 23.26 9.92
CA ASN A 566 -17.53 22.01 9.89
C ASN A 566 -18.93 22.19 10.46
N LEU A 567 -19.06 22.96 11.54
CA LEU A 567 -20.36 23.32 12.11
C LEU A 567 -21.23 24.05 11.08
N GLY A 568 -20.62 24.98 10.32
CA GLY A 568 -21.26 25.62 9.18
C GLY A 568 -21.76 24.62 8.14
N SER A 569 -20.96 23.60 7.81
CA SER A 569 -21.35 22.56 6.85
C SER A 569 -22.57 21.77 7.34
N VAL A 570 -22.56 21.34 8.61
CA VAL A 570 -23.68 20.59 9.18
C VAL A 570 -24.96 21.45 9.24
N TYR A 571 -24.84 22.76 9.50
CA TYR A 571 -25.98 23.67 9.42
C TYR A 571 -26.51 23.85 7.98
N VAL A 572 -25.62 23.86 6.97
CA VAL A 572 -26.05 23.85 5.56
C VAL A 572 -26.86 22.59 5.27
N ASP A 573 -26.37 21.43 5.70
CA ASP A 573 -27.04 20.15 5.45
C ASP A 573 -28.39 20.07 6.20
N CYS A 574 -28.53 20.76 7.33
CA CYS A 574 -29.78 20.96 8.05
C CYS A 574 -30.70 22.08 7.48
N GLY A 575 -30.31 22.75 6.39
CA GLY A 575 -31.05 23.88 5.80
C GLY A 575 -31.01 25.20 6.58
N LYS A 576 -30.22 25.30 7.65
CA LYS A 576 -30.09 26.49 8.50
C LYS A 576 -29.04 27.46 7.95
N LEU A 577 -29.33 28.05 6.78
CA LEU A 577 -28.36 28.82 6.00
C LEU A 577 -27.84 30.10 6.70
N ASP A 578 -28.62 30.74 7.57
CA ASP A 578 -28.17 31.92 8.31
C ASP A 578 -27.13 31.57 9.38
N LEU A 579 -27.39 30.52 10.17
CA LEU A 579 -26.44 30.01 11.16
C LEU A 579 -25.15 29.51 10.49
N ALA A 580 -25.28 28.87 9.33
CA ALA A 580 -24.13 28.46 8.54
C ALA A 580 -23.27 29.66 8.09
N ALA A 581 -23.89 30.71 7.55
CA ALA A 581 -23.19 31.93 7.15
C ALA A 581 -22.44 32.56 8.33
N ASP A 582 -23.10 32.66 9.49
CA ASP A 582 -22.48 33.20 10.71
C ASP A 582 -21.25 32.38 11.15
N CYS A 583 -21.34 31.05 11.08
CA CYS A 583 -20.21 30.17 11.38
C CYS A 583 -19.03 30.42 10.45
N TYR A 584 -19.26 30.50 9.13
CA TYR A 584 -18.21 30.76 8.14
C TYR A 584 -17.60 32.17 8.30
N ILE A 585 -18.43 33.19 8.53
CA ILE A 585 -17.96 34.55 8.79
C ILE A 585 -17.09 34.59 10.04
N ASN A 586 -17.49 33.89 11.11
CA ASN A 586 -16.70 33.80 12.34
C ASN A 586 -15.39 33.03 12.13
N ALA A 587 -15.39 31.97 11.31
CA ALA A 587 -14.18 31.27 10.91
C ALA A 587 -13.22 32.18 10.10
N LEU A 588 -13.76 33.01 9.20
CA LEU A 588 -12.98 33.98 8.43
C LEU A 588 -12.39 35.10 9.30
N LYS A 589 -13.11 35.57 10.33
CA LYS A 589 -12.59 36.54 11.32
C LYS A 589 -11.33 36.02 12.04
N ILE A 590 -11.24 34.71 12.25
CA ILE A 590 -10.05 34.04 12.81
C ILE A 590 -9.11 33.49 11.72
N ARG A 591 -9.18 34.04 10.49
CA ARG A 591 -8.30 33.75 9.35
C ARG A 591 -8.32 32.31 8.85
N HIS A 592 -9.41 31.57 9.05
CA HIS A 592 -9.57 30.23 8.47
C HIS A 592 -10.00 30.33 6.99
N THR A 593 -9.00 30.38 6.10
CA THR A 593 -9.19 30.67 4.66
C THR A 593 -10.17 29.72 3.95
N ARG A 594 -10.25 28.43 4.32
CA ARG A 594 -11.18 27.48 3.70
C ARG A 594 -12.67 27.82 3.91
N ALA A 595 -13.01 28.66 4.90
CA ALA A 595 -14.40 29.04 5.16
C ALA A 595 -15.04 29.86 4.02
N HIS A 596 -14.23 30.44 3.13
CA HIS A 596 -14.73 31.05 1.88
C HIS A 596 -15.52 30.04 1.02
N GLN A 597 -15.10 28.77 0.98
CA GLN A 597 -15.79 27.72 0.21
C GLN A 597 -17.20 27.46 0.75
N GLY A 598 -17.32 27.36 2.07
CA GLY A 598 -18.58 27.15 2.74
C GLY A 598 -19.54 28.34 2.58
N LEU A 599 -19.02 29.56 2.68
CA LEU A 599 -19.82 30.77 2.49
C LEU A 599 -20.31 30.89 1.03
N ALA A 600 -19.48 30.54 0.04
CA ALA A 600 -19.90 30.47 -1.35
C ALA A 600 -21.04 29.46 -1.56
N ARG A 601 -20.96 28.28 -0.93
CA ARG A 601 -22.05 27.28 -0.95
C ARG A 601 -23.35 27.85 -0.37
N VAL A 602 -23.28 28.63 0.70
CA VAL A 602 -24.46 29.29 1.29
C VAL A 602 -25.06 30.31 0.32
N HIS A 603 -24.26 31.16 -0.33
CA HIS A 603 -24.74 32.11 -1.34
C HIS A 603 -25.42 31.40 -2.51
N PHE A 604 -24.81 30.32 -3.00
CA PHE A 604 -25.38 29.50 -4.06
C PHE A 604 -26.74 28.90 -3.68
N LEU A 605 -26.87 28.35 -2.46
CA LEU A 605 -28.14 27.80 -1.95
C LEU A 605 -29.22 28.87 -1.73
N ARG A 606 -28.83 30.14 -1.56
CA ARG A 606 -29.73 31.30 -1.59
C ARG A 606 -30.06 31.78 -3.01
N ASN A 607 -29.66 31.02 -4.03
CA ASN A 607 -29.83 31.33 -5.44
C ASN A 607 -29.05 32.58 -5.90
N ASP A 608 -27.96 32.95 -5.21
CA ASP A 608 -27.04 34.03 -5.57
C ASP A 608 -25.71 33.46 -6.07
N LYS A 609 -25.71 33.02 -7.34
CA LYS A 609 -24.52 32.46 -8.00
C LYS A 609 -23.39 33.51 -8.14
N THR A 610 -23.75 34.78 -8.33
CA THR A 610 -22.80 35.89 -8.46
C THR A 610 -22.00 36.09 -7.19
N ALA A 611 -22.66 36.18 -6.04
CA ALA A 611 -21.97 36.31 -4.76
C ALA A 611 -21.12 35.07 -4.43
N ALA A 612 -21.60 33.86 -4.78
CA ALA A 612 -20.82 32.63 -4.63
C ALA A 612 -19.53 32.66 -5.45
N TYR A 613 -19.59 33.10 -6.70
CA TYR A 613 -18.43 33.24 -7.58
C TYR A 613 -17.43 34.28 -7.07
N GLU A 614 -17.91 35.44 -6.60
CA GLU A 614 -17.07 36.49 -6.02
C GLU A 614 -16.39 36.03 -4.72
N GLU A 615 -17.10 35.30 -3.86
CA GLU A 615 -16.56 34.73 -2.63
C GLU A 615 -15.43 33.71 -2.92
N MET A 616 -15.61 32.87 -3.94
CA MET A 616 -14.56 31.96 -4.40
C MET A 616 -13.38 32.69 -5.05
N THR A 617 -13.62 33.82 -5.71
CA THR A 617 -12.54 34.66 -6.26
C THR A 617 -11.66 35.23 -5.14
N ARG A 618 -12.26 35.67 -4.02
CA ARG A 618 -11.52 36.07 -2.81
C ARG A 618 -10.68 34.93 -2.22
N LEU A 619 -11.15 33.68 -2.31
CA LEU A 619 -10.35 32.53 -1.90
C LEU A 619 -9.13 32.33 -2.80
N ILE A 620 -9.30 32.41 -4.12
CA ILE A 620 -8.22 32.24 -5.09
C ILE A 620 -7.09 33.25 -4.85
N GLU A 621 -7.44 34.52 -4.60
CA GLU A 621 -6.49 35.59 -4.29
C GLU A 621 -5.69 35.29 -3.00
N LYS A 622 -6.38 34.84 -1.95
CA LYS A 622 -5.73 34.53 -0.65
C LYS A 622 -4.89 33.26 -0.68
N ALA A 623 -5.37 32.22 -1.37
CA ALA A 623 -4.71 30.92 -1.47
C ALA A 623 -3.68 30.85 -2.61
N ARG A 624 -3.27 32.01 -3.15
CA ARG A 624 -2.23 32.14 -4.19
C ARG A 624 -2.44 31.21 -5.39
N ASN A 625 -3.64 31.24 -5.98
CA ASN A 625 -4.00 30.40 -7.13
C ASN A 625 -3.96 28.89 -6.82
N SER A 626 -4.64 28.45 -5.76
CA SER A 626 -4.82 27.03 -5.46
C SER A 626 -5.77 26.34 -6.45
N ALA A 627 -5.38 25.18 -6.97
CA ALA A 627 -6.22 24.36 -7.86
C ALA A 627 -7.60 24.05 -7.26
N SER A 628 -7.64 23.79 -5.94
CA SER A 628 -8.90 23.53 -5.22
C SER A 628 -9.89 24.67 -5.28
N ALA A 629 -9.39 25.90 -5.34
CA ALA A 629 -10.26 27.07 -5.34
C ALA A 629 -10.86 27.29 -6.74
N TYR A 630 -10.09 27.08 -7.80
CA TYR A 630 -10.60 27.10 -9.18
C TYR A 630 -11.64 26.00 -9.43
N GLU A 631 -11.37 24.78 -8.97
CA GLU A 631 -12.32 23.65 -9.10
C GLU A 631 -13.65 23.99 -8.43
N LYS A 632 -13.62 24.48 -7.19
CA LYS A 632 -14.83 24.87 -6.47
C LYS A 632 -15.54 26.09 -7.05
N ARG A 633 -14.81 27.02 -7.67
CA ARG A 633 -15.43 28.16 -8.37
C ARG A 633 -16.13 27.72 -9.65
N SER A 634 -15.61 26.70 -10.33
CA SER A 634 -16.18 26.16 -11.56
C SER A 634 -17.62 25.65 -11.41
N GLU A 635 -18.00 25.26 -10.18
CA GLU A 635 -19.37 24.85 -9.80
C GLU A 635 -20.38 26.02 -9.83
N TYR A 636 -19.91 27.27 -9.77
CA TYR A 636 -20.74 28.47 -9.63
C TYR A 636 -20.77 29.38 -10.86
N CYS A 637 -20.21 28.95 -11.99
CA CYS A 637 -20.12 29.76 -13.20
C CYS A 637 -20.78 29.10 -14.42
N GLU A 638 -20.91 29.88 -15.49
CA GLU A 638 -21.44 29.43 -16.77
C GLU A 638 -20.42 28.58 -17.54
N ARG A 639 -20.89 27.75 -18.47
CA ARG A 639 -20.09 26.71 -19.16
C ARG A 639 -18.71 27.16 -19.67
N GLU A 640 -18.59 28.36 -20.23
CA GLU A 640 -17.30 28.87 -20.74
C GLU A 640 -16.33 29.27 -19.63
N LEU A 641 -16.83 29.88 -18.55
CA LEU A 641 -16.02 30.18 -17.37
C LEU A 641 -15.65 28.89 -16.62
N THR A 642 -16.54 27.90 -16.59
CA THR A 642 -16.27 26.57 -16.01
C THR A 642 -15.09 25.92 -16.74
N LYS A 643 -15.08 25.93 -18.07
CA LYS A 643 -13.96 25.41 -18.86
C LYS A 643 -12.65 26.12 -18.52
N ALA A 644 -12.66 27.46 -18.47
CA ALA A 644 -11.45 28.24 -18.15
C ALA A 644 -10.92 27.94 -16.74
N ASP A 645 -11.81 27.84 -15.74
CA ASP A 645 -11.44 27.47 -14.38
C ASP A 645 -10.87 26.04 -14.33
N LEU A 646 -11.52 25.07 -14.97
CA LEU A 646 -11.06 23.68 -15.00
C LEU A 646 -9.75 23.49 -15.78
N GLU A 647 -9.50 24.28 -16.81
CA GLU A 647 -8.17 24.35 -17.43
C GLU A 647 -7.13 24.81 -16.44
N MET A 648 -7.41 25.86 -15.65
CA MET A 648 -6.49 26.32 -14.63
C MET A 648 -6.26 25.25 -13.55
N VAL A 649 -7.29 24.48 -13.17
CA VAL A 649 -7.13 23.34 -12.26
C VAL A 649 -6.09 22.36 -12.81
N THR A 650 -6.24 21.89 -14.05
CA THR A 650 -5.29 20.92 -14.63
C THR A 650 -3.88 21.47 -14.81
N ARG A 651 -3.71 22.79 -15.00
CA ARG A 651 -2.39 23.43 -15.08
C ARG A 651 -1.68 23.46 -13.73
N LEU A 652 -2.44 23.68 -12.65
CA LEU A 652 -1.93 23.79 -11.27
C LEU A 652 -1.77 22.43 -10.59
N ASP A 653 -2.75 21.56 -10.77
CA ASP A 653 -2.82 20.22 -10.18
C ASP A 653 -3.47 19.26 -11.19
N PRO A 654 -2.66 18.60 -12.02
CA PRO A 654 -3.13 17.67 -13.03
C PRO A 654 -3.64 16.35 -12.44
N LEU A 655 -3.41 16.08 -11.14
CA LEU A 655 -3.88 14.86 -10.49
C LEU A 655 -5.36 14.95 -10.11
N ARG A 656 -6.00 16.12 -10.25
CA ARG A 656 -7.42 16.30 -9.99
C ARG A 656 -8.27 15.62 -11.05
N VAL A 657 -9.17 14.76 -10.60
CA VAL A 657 -9.98 13.90 -11.47
C VAL A 657 -11.19 14.65 -12.07
N TYR A 658 -11.77 15.59 -11.32
CA TYR A 658 -12.99 16.30 -11.71
C TYR A 658 -12.90 17.03 -13.07
N PRO A 659 -11.84 17.80 -13.39
CA PRO A 659 -11.71 18.46 -14.68
C PRO A 659 -11.80 17.52 -15.89
N TYR A 660 -11.16 16.35 -15.83
CA TYR A 660 -11.16 15.39 -16.93
C TYR A 660 -12.54 14.75 -17.10
N ARG A 661 -13.22 14.39 -16.00
CA ARG A 661 -14.59 13.88 -16.02
C ARG A 661 -15.55 14.87 -16.65
N TYR A 662 -15.49 16.13 -16.22
CA TYR A 662 -16.34 17.18 -16.75
C TYR A 662 -16.10 17.40 -18.24
N ARG A 663 -14.84 17.58 -18.66
CA ARG A 663 -14.48 17.78 -20.07
C ARG A 663 -14.91 16.59 -20.94
N ALA A 664 -14.69 15.36 -20.48
CA ALA A 664 -15.07 14.16 -21.21
C ALA A 664 -16.60 14.02 -21.34
N ALA A 665 -17.36 14.29 -20.28
CA ALA A 665 -18.83 14.32 -20.35
C ALA A 665 -19.33 15.39 -21.34
N VAL A 666 -18.75 16.59 -21.29
CA VAL A 666 -19.09 17.67 -22.22
C VAL A 666 -18.76 17.31 -23.68
N LEU A 667 -17.70 16.54 -23.93
CA LEU A 667 -17.36 16.03 -25.25
C LEU A 667 -18.34 14.94 -25.70
N MET A 668 -18.76 14.06 -24.79
CA MET A 668 -19.75 13.03 -25.04
C MET A 668 -21.12 13.63 -25.42
N ASP A 669 -21.58 14.63 -24.67
CA ASP A 669 -22.82 15.38 -24.96
C ASP A 669 -22.77 16.10 -26.32
N ASN A 670 -21.56 16.48 -26.76
CA ASN A 670 -21.33 17.10 -28.06
C ASN A 670 -21.10 16.06 -29.19
N HIS A 671 -21.36 14.77 -28.95
CA HIS A 671 -21.15 13.65 -29.88
C HIS A 671 -19.69 13.46 -30.34
N LYS A 672 -18.72 13.87 -29.52
CA LYS A 672 -17.28 13.70 -29.77
C LYS A 672 -16.73 12.53 -28.94
N GLU A 673 -17.32 11.35 -29.10
CA GLU A 673 -17.04 10.13 -28.33
C GLU A 673 -15.55 9.78 -28.26
N LYS A 674 -14.86 9.80 -29.41
CA LYS A 674 -13.42 9.49 -29.49
C LYS A 674 -12.56 10.49 -28.70
N GLU A 675 -12.91 11.78 -28.75
CA GLU A 675 -12.20 12.81 -27.99
C GLU A 675 -12.49 12.65 -26.48
N ALA A 676 -13.71 12.27 -26.10
CA ALA A 676 -14.08 12.01 -24.71
C ALA A 676 -13.30 10.83 -24.11
N ILE A 677 -13.22 9.70 -24.82
CA ILE A 677 -12.42 8.53 -24.40
C ILE A 677 -10.93 8.89 -24.34
N ALA A 678 -10.42 9.66 -25.30
CA ALA A 678 -9.04 10.13 -25.30
C ALA A 678 -8.74 11.05 -24.10
N GLU A 679 -9.67 11.94 -23.72
CA GLU A 679 -9.54 12.82 -22.55
C GLU A 679 -9.33 12.00 -21.27
N LEU A 680 -10.17 10.99 -21.04
CA LEU A 680 -10.04 10.10 -19.88
C LEU A 680 -8.77 9.24 -19.95
N SER A 681 -8.44 8.76 -21.15
CA SER A 681 -7.25 7.94 -21.36
C SER A 681 -5.95 8.68 -21.06
N ARG A 682 -5.88 9.98 -21.37
CA ARG A 682 -4.74 10.83 -20.99
C ARG A 682 -4.58 10.90 -19.48
N ALA A 683 -5.66 11.14 -18.74
CA ALA A 683 -5.62 11.21 -17.29
C ALA A 683 -5.26 9.87 -16.64
N ILE A 684 -5.87 8.77 -17.11
CA ILE A 684 -5.61 7.41 -16.62
C ILE A 684 -4.16 6.98 -16.84
N ALA A 685 -3.51 7.47 -17.91
CA ALA A 685 -2.12 7.13 -18.22
C ALA A 685 -1.12 7.53 -17.12
N PHE A 686 -1.39 8.59 -16.35
CA PHE A 686 -0.53 9.04 -15.25
C PHE A 686 -1.19 8.98 -13.87
N LYS A 687 -2.52 8.81 -13.80
CA LYS A 687 -3.26 8.56 -12.57
C LYS A 687 -4.44 7.64 -12.84
N ALA A 688 -4.25 6.34 -12.55
CA ALA A 688 -5.36 5.40 -12.50
C ALA A 688 -6.27 5.76 -11.31
N ASP A 689 -7.53 6.06 -11.60
CA ASP A 689 -8.54 6.42 -10.61
C ASP A 689 -9.83 5.66 -10.91
N LEU A 690 -10.47 5.14 -9.86
CA LEU A 690 -11.68 4.32 -9.96
C LEU A 690 -12.80 5.03 -10.73
N HIS A 691 -13.00 6.33 -10.51
CA HIS A 691 -14.06 7.09 -11.19
C HIS A 691 -13.74 7.34 -12.66
N LEU A 692 -12.46 7.53 -13.01
CA LEU A 692 -12.05 7.69 -14.41
C LEU A 692 -12.22 6.38 -15.17
N LEU A 693 -11.81 5.25 -14.57
CA LEU A 693 -11.98 3.92 -15.14
C LEU A 693 -13.46 3.57 -15.33
N HIS A 694 -14.29 3.81 -14.31
CA HIS A 694 -15.73 3.57 -14.40
C HIS A 694 -16.37 4.42 -15.52
N LEU A 695 -16.07 5.72 -15.59
CA LEU A 695 -16.61 6.59 -16.63
C LEU A 695 -16.15 6.19 -18.03
N ARG A 696 -14.88 5.80 -18.20
CA ARG A 696 -14.35 5.35 -19.49
C ARG A 696 -14.94 4.00 -19.90
N ALA A 697 -15.14 3.08 -18.96
CA ALA A 697 -15.83 1.82 -19.20
C ALA A 697 -17.27 2.04 -19.71
N ALA A 698 -18.00 2.96 -19.09
CA ALA A 698 -19.36 3.33 -19.52
C ALA A 698 -19.35 3.97 -20.92
N PHE A 699 -18.33 4.77 -21.25
CA PHE A 699 -18.18 5.34 -22.60
C PHE A 699 -17.84 4.27 -23.65
N HIS A 700 -16.99 3.30 -23.31
CA HIS A 700 -16.71 2.15 -24.18
C HIS A 700 -17.98 1.31 -24.41
N GLU A 701 -18.77 1.03 -23.36
CA GLU A 701 -20.05 0.34 -23.48
C GLU A 701 -21.00 1.11 -24.43
N HIS A 702 -21.12 2.43 -24.26
CA HIS A 702 -21.97 3.28 -25.10
C HIS A 702 -21.60 3.22 -26.60
N VAL A 703 -20.29 3.18 -26.90
CA VAL A 703 -19.77 3.10 -28.27
C VAL A 703 -19.77 1.65 -28.81
N GLY A 704 -20.06 0.66 -27.97
CA GLY A 704 -20.08 -0.76 -28.32
C GLY A 704 -18.71 -1.45 -28.27
N ASP A 705 -17.71 -0.84 -27.63
CA ASP A 705 -16.38 -1.42 -27.38
C ASP A 705 -16.40 -2.28 -26.10
N VAL A 706 -16.97 -3.47 -26.22
CA VAL A 706 -17.12 -4.44 -25.12
C VAL A 706 -15.76 -4.79 -24.48
N LEU A 707 -14.70 -4.95 -25.30
CA LEU A 707 -13.37 -5.31 -24.81
C LEU A 707 -12.75 -4.19 -23.98
N GLY A 708 -12.82 -2.93 -24.45
CA GLY A 708 -12.34 -1.77 -23.70
C GLY A 708 -13.10 -1.59 -22.39
N ALA A 709 -14.41 -1.77 -22.41
CA ALA A 709 -15.24 -1.72 -21.20
C ALA A 709 -14.84 -2.79 -20.17
N LEU A 710 -14.72 -4.07 -20.57
CA LEU A 710 -14.30 -5.15 -19.67
C LEU A 710 -12.88 -4.96 -19.13
N GLN A 711 -11.97 -4.40 -19.94
CA GLN A 711 -10.62 -4.09 -19.50
C GLN A 711 -10.62 -3.06 -18.37
N ASP A 712 -11.37 -1.97 -18.52
CA ASP A 712 -11.51 -0.95 -17.49
C ASP A 712 -12.26 -1.47 -16.26
N CYS A 713 -13.25 -2.34 -16.45
CA CYS A 713 -13.94 -3.03 -15.35
C CYS A 713 -12.93 -3.82 -14.49
N ARG A 714 -12.08 -4.62 -15.13
CA ARG A 714 -11.07 -5.44 -14.44
C ARG A 714 -10.04 -4.56 -13.74
N ALA A 715 -9.61 -3.46 -14.37
CA ALA A 715 -8.70 -2.51 -13.75
C ALA A 715 -9.32 -1.85 -12.50
N ALA A 716 -10.57 -1.41 -12.59
CA ALA A 716 -11.30 -0.83 -11.46
C ALA A 716 -11.50 -1.84 -10.32
N LEU A 717 -11.93 -3.07 -10.62
CA LEU A 717 -12.13 -4.14 -9.64
C LEU A 717 -10.82 -4.65 -9.04
N SER A 718 -9.67 -4.42 -9.69
CA SER A 718 -8.37 -4.69 -9.08
C SER A 718 -7.99 -3.66 -8.01
N VAL A 719 -8.54 -2.44 -8.09
CA VAL A 719 -8.37 -1.39 -7.08
C VAL A 719 -9.38 -1.55 -5.95
N ASP A 720 -10.65 -1.79 -6.28
CA ASP A 720 -11.71 -2.09 -5.31
C ASP A 720 -12.56 -3.29 -5.78
N PRO A 721 -12.27 -4.50 -5.27
CA PRO A 721 -12.99 -5.71 -5.65
C PRO A 721 -14.49 -5.70 -5.29
N ASN A 722 -14.92 -4.84 -4.36
CA ASN A 722 -16.28 -4.79 -3.86
C ASN A 722 -17.08 -3.60 -4.43
N HIS A 723 -16.54 -2.88 -5.43
CA HIS A 723 -17.21 -1.74 -6.01
C HIS A 723 -18.47 -2.16 -6.79
N GLN A 724 -19.65 -1.94 -6.18
CA GLN A 724 -20.93 -2.48 -6.67
C GLN A 724 -21.30 -2.00 -8.08
N GLU A 725 -21.20 -0.69 -8.36
CA GLU A 725 -21.51 -0.12 -9.68
C GLU A 725 -20.65 -0.77 -10.79
N MET A 726 -19.39 -1.05 -10.47
CA MET A 726 -18.45 -1.66 -11.40
C MET A 726 -18.73 -3.14 -11.64
N LEU A 727 -19.17 -3.89 -10.61
CA LEU A 727 -19.63 -5.26 -10.75
C LEU A 727 -20.90 -5.35 -11.62
N GLU A 728 -21.84 -4.43 -11.43
CA GLU A 728 -23.06 -4.34 -12.23
C GLU A 728 -22.72 -4.04 -13.70
N LEU A 729 -21.88 -3.04 -13.96
CA LEU A 729 -21.40 -2.72 -15.31
C LEU A 729 -20.65 -3.90 -15.94
N HIS A 730 -19.74 -4.55 -15.20
CA HIS A 730 -19.03 -5.74 -15.68
C HIS A 730 -20.00 -6.85 -16.07
N SER A 731 -20.99 -7.17 -15.22
CA SER A 731 -21.98 -8.21 -15.52
C SER A 731 -22.82 -7.89 -16.76
N ARG A 732 -23.24 -6.63 -16.92
CA ARG A 732 -24.02 -6.15 -18.06
C ARG A 732 -23.23 -6.24 -19.35
N VAL A 733 -21.98 -5.76 -19.37
CA VAL A 733 -21.10 -5.82 -20.54
C VAL A 733 -20.74 -7.26 -20.88
N ASN A 734 -20.48 -8.11 -19.89
CA ASN A 734 -20.14 -9.52 -20.12
C ASN A 734 -21.32 -10.32 -20.71
N SER A 735 -22.57 -9.91 -20.45
CA SER A 735 -23.75 -10.51 -21.10
C SER A 735 -23.95 -10.12 -22.57
N GLN A 736 -23.19 -9.12 -23.04
CA GLN A 736 -23.18 -8.68 -24.44
C GLN A 736 -22.08 -9.37 -25.26
N GLU A 737 -21.25 -10.20 -24.62
CA GLU A 737 -20.24 -11.03 -25.30
C GLU A 737 -20.94 -12.20 -26.02
N PRO A 738 -20.79 -12.35 -27.35
CA PRO A 738 -21.56 -13.30 -28.16
C PRO A 738 -21.20 -14.77 -27.95
#